data_AF-A0A8C6HGN1-F1
#
_entry.id   AF-A0A8C6HGN1-F1
#
_cell.length_a   1.000
_cell.length_b   1.000
_cell.length_c   1.000
_cell.angle_alpha   90.00
_cell.angle_beta   90.00
_cell.angle_gamma   90.00
#
_symmetry.space_group_name_H-M   'P 1'
#
loop_
_entity.id
_entity.type
_entity.pdbx_description
1 polymer ?
#
loop_
_entity_poly.entity_id
_entity_poly.type
_entity_poly.pdbx_seq_one_letter_code
_entity_poly.pdbx_strand_id
1 'polypeptide(L)'
;MIYSYWLKKYIRASLSAHRSPFLSTPLASGKMKWVTFLLLLFVSGSAFSRGVFRREAHKSEIAHRYNDLGEQHFKGLVLITFSQYLQKCSYDEHAKLVQEVTDFAKTCVADESAANCDKSLHTLFGDKLCAIPNLRENYGELADCCTKQEPERNECFLQHKDDNPSLPPFERPEAEAMCTSFKENPTTFMGHYLHEVARRHPYFYAPELLYYAEQYNEILTQCCAEADKESCLTPKLDGVKEKALVSSVHQRMKCSSMQKFGERAFKAWAVARLSQTFPNADFAEITKLATDLTKVTKECCHGDLLECADDRVELAKYMCENQATISSKLQTCCDKPLLKKAQCLSEVEHDTMPADLPAIAADFVEDQEVCKNYAEAKDVFLGTFLYEYSRRHPDYSVSLLLRLAKKYEATLEKCCAEANPPACYGTVLAEFQPLVEEPKNLVKTNCDLYEKLGEYGFQNAILVRYTQKAPQVSTPTLVEAARNLGRVGTKCCTLPEDQRLPCVEDYLSAILNRVCLLHEKTPVSEHVTKCCSGSLVERRPCFSALTVDETYVPKEFKAETFTFHSDICTLPEKEKQIKKQTALAELVKHKPKATEEQLKTVMGDFAQFLDTCCKAADKDTCFSTEGPNLVTRCKEALA
;
A
#
# COMPACT_ATOMS: atom_id res chain seq x y z
N MET A 1 39.54 8.17 28.84
CA MET A 1 40.03 7.01 29.62
C MET A 1 38.96 6.54 30.64
N ILE A 2 37.73 6.24 30.19
CA ILE A 2 36.59 5.85 31.06
C ILE A 2 35.91 4.54 30.59
N TYR A 3 36.13 4.14 29.33
CA TYR A 3 35.52 2.96 28.70
C TYR A 3 35.94 1.59 29.26
N SER A 4 36.96 1.53 30.11
CA SER A 4 37.49 0.27 30.66
C SER A 4 36.83 -0.19 31.97
N TYR A 5 36.07 0.70 32.64
CA TYR A 5 35.58 0.42 34.00
C TYR A 5 34.25 -0.36 34.05
N TRP A 6 33.41 -0.24 33.00
CA TRP A 6 32.09 -0.90 32.97
C TRP A 6 32.12 -2.38 32.53
N LEU A 7 33.07 -2.76 31.67
CA LEU A 7 33.10 -4.11 31.08
C LEU A 7 33.42 -5.25 32.06
N LYS A 8 34.00 -4.94 33.24
CA LYS A 8 34.40 -5.95 34.25
C LYS A 8 33.32 -6.29 35.28
N LYS A 9 32.20 -5.57 35.34
CA LYS A 9 31.18 -5.77 36.39
C LYS A 9 30.03 -6.71 35.99
N TYR A 10 29.82 -6.94 34.69
CA TYR A 10 28.68 -7.72 34.19
C TYR A 10 28.93 -9.23 33.96
N ILE A 11 30.19 -9.70 33.95
CA ILE A 11 30.53 -11.12 33.69
C ILE A 11 30.90 -11.84 35.00
N ARG A 12 30.14 -11.62 36.08
CA ARG A 12 30.37 -12.28 37.38
C ARG A 12 29.11 -12.54 38.21
N ALA A 13 28.04 -12.93 37.55
CA ALA A 13 26.87 -13.55 38.18
C ALA A 13 26.41 -14.75 37.33
N SER A 14 26.25 -15.91 37.96
CA SER A 14 25.93 -17.23 37.37
C SER A 14 27.10 -18.04 36.78
N LEU A 15 27.73 -18.87 37.63
CA LEU A 15 27.64 -20.34 37.53
C LEU A 15 28.42 -21.00 38.70
N SER A 16 27.79 -21.99 39.33
CA SER A 16 28.30 -22.67 40.52
C SER A 16 29.23 -23.85 40.18
N ALA A 17 30.15 -24.12 41.10
CA ALA A 17 31.27 -25.04 40.99
C ALA A 17 30.96 -26.52 40.68
N HIS A 18 31.88 -27.19 39.98
CA HIS A 18 32.27 -28.60 40.20
C HIS A 18 33.78 -28.83 39.93
N ARG A 19 34.33 -29.99 40.38
CA ARG A 19 35.77 -30.26 40.61
C ARG A 19 36.26 -31.60 40.00
N SER A 20 37.55 -31.86 39.74
CA SER A 20 38.74 -30.98 39.87
C SER A 20 39.81 -31.13 38.75
N PRO A 21 40.72 -32.14 38.70
CA PRO A 21 42.11 -31.80 38.32
C PRO A 21 42.83 -32.67 37.25
N PHE A 22 44.09 -32.25 36.98
CA PHE A 22 45.09 -32.75 36.01
C PHE A 22 44.86 -32.27 34.55
N LEU A 23 45.85 -31.81 33.78
CA LEU A 23 47.33 -31.77 33.95
C LEU A 23 47.92 -30.46 33.38
N SER A 24 49.18 -30.16 33.68
CA SER A 24 49.85 -28.86 33.51
C SER A 24 50.63 -28.66 32.20
N THR A 25 50.40 -27.52 31.51
CA THR A 25 51.35 -26.60 30.79
C THR A 25 52.54 -27.15 29.95
N PRO A 26 52.92 -26.53 28.79
CA PRO A 26 53.16 -25.07 28.70
C PRO A 26 52.80 -24.35 27.38
N LEU A 27 53.13 -23.04 27.40
CA LEU A 27 52.83 -21.95 26.48
C LEU A 27 52.99 -22.24 24.96
N ALA A 28 52.03 -21.74 24.18
CA ALA A 28 52.26 -21.24 22.83
C ALA A 28 51.38 -20.01 22.52
N SER A 29 51.93 -19.13 21.68
CA SER A 29 51.47 -17.82 21.19
C SER A 29 49.96 -17.50 21.12
N GLY A 30 49.62 -16.26 21.50
CA GLY A 30 48.29 -15.70 21.31
C GLY A 30 47.95 -15.39 19.85
N LYS A 31 47.21 -16.28 19.19
CA LYS A 31 46.49 -16.00 17.92
C LYS A 31 45.11 -16.69 17.82
N MET A 32 44.56 -17.16 18.94
CA MET A 32 43.42 -18.09 18.99
C MET A 32 42.21 -17.55 19.78
N LYS A 33 41.88 -16.26 19.59
CA LYS A 33 40.64 -15.63 20.11
C LYS A 33 39.74 -15.02 19.04
N TRP A 34 40.30 -14.61 17.90
CA TRP A 34 39.52 -14.08 16.78
C TRP A 34 38.83 -15.19 15.96
N VAL A 35 39.50 -16.32 15.75
CA VAL A 35 38.93 -17.46 15.00
C VAL A 35 37.65 -17.99 15.65
N THR A 36 37.61 -18.06 17.00
CA THR A 36 36.42 -18.50 17.75
C THR A 36 35.27 -17.49 17.68
N PHE A 37 35.58 -16.19 17.61
CA PHE A 37 34.57 -15.13 17.46
C PHE A 37 33.99 -15.10 16.03
N LEU A 38 34.85 -15.28 15.02
CA LEU A 38 34.45 -15.43 13.62
C LEU A 38 33.62 -16.72 13.41
N LEU A 39 33.98 -17.84 14.04
CA LEU A 39 33.18 -19.07 13.96
C LEU A 39 31.78 -18.92 14.58
N LEU A 40 31.65 -18.17 15.69
CA LEU A 40 30.33 -17.83 16.25
C LEU A 40 29.51 -16.96 15.26
N LEU A 41 30.14 -15.99 14.60
CA LEU A 41 29.49 -15.17 13.56
C LEU A 41 29.08 -15.98 12.32
N PHE A 42 29.90 -16.94 11.89
CA PHE A 42 29.58 -17.83 10.76
C PHE A 42 28.47 -18.86 11.09
N VAL A 43 28.36 -19.32 12.33
CA VAL A 43 27.23 -20.17 12.76
C VAL A 43 25.93 -19.36 12.80
N SER A 44 25.95 -18.09 13.21
CA SER A 44 24.78 -17.22 13.00
C SER A 44 24.49 -16.98 11.51
N GLY A 45 25.50 -16.63 10.70
CA GLY A 45 25.31 -16.32 9.28
C GLY A 45 24.76 -17.47 8.43
N SER A 46 25.08 -18.72 8.79
CA SER A 46 24.53 -19.91 8.14
C SER A 46 23.17 -20.35 8.70
N ALA A 47 22.81 -19.95 9.92
CA ALA A 47 21.47 -20.11 10.46
C ALA A 47 20.45 -19.09 9.90
N PHE A 48 20.90 -17.89 9.49
CA PHE A 48 20.01 -16.86 8.93
C PHE A 48 19.56 -17.09 7.48
N SER A 49 20.18 -18.02 6.74
CA SER A 49 19.87 -18.30 5.31
C SER A 49 18.85 -19.43 5.09
N ARG A 50 18.38 -20.06 6.17
CA ARG A 50 17.16 -20.89 6.18
C ARG A 50 16.30 -20.38 7.32
N GLY A 51 15.05 -20.03 7.05
CA GLY A 51 14.14 -19.45 8.05
C GLY A 51 13.84 -20.43 9.20
N VAL A 52 14.72 -20.46 10.20
CA VAL A 52 14.59 -21.29 11.41
C VAL A 52 15.09 -20.55 12.66
N PHE A 53 14.63 -19.31 12.84
CA PHE A 53 14.15 -18.94 14.16
C PHE A 53 12.73 -19.52 14.30
N ARG A 54 12.67 -20.83 14.53
CA ARG A 54 11.52 -21.38 15.25
C ARG A 54 11.55 -20.71 16.64
N ARG A 55 10.70 -19.70 16.85
CA ARG A 55 9.86 -19.73 18.06
C ARG A 55 9.33 -21.17 18.11
N GLU A 56 9.38 -21.82 19.28
CA GLU A 56 8.73 -23.12 19.42
C GLU A 56 7.29 -22.93 18.94
N ALA A 57 6.93 -23.58 17.82
CA ALA A 57 5.64 -23.33 17.20
C ALA A 57 4.59 -23.71 18.23
N HIS A 58 3.75 -22.74 18.61
CA HIS A 58 2.75 -22.95 19.66
C HIS A 58 1.97 -24.20 19.31
N LYS A 59 1.89 -25.12 20.28
CA LYS A 59 1.36 -26.47 20.05
C LYS A 59 -0.04 -26.43 19.43
N SER A 60 -0.83 -25.40 19.75
CA SER A 60 -1.94 -24.97 18.92
C SER A 60 -1.83 -23.49 18.54
N GLU A 61 -1.64 -23.22 17.25
CA GLU A 61 -1.57 -21.86 16.70
C GLU A 61 -2.94 -21.15 16.83
N ILE A 62 -4.03 -21.85 16.52
CA ILE A 62 -5.38 -21.27 16.61
C ILE A 62 -5.76 -20.91 18.06
N ALA A 63 -5.35 -21.72 19.05
CA ALA A 63 -5.57 -21.42 20.46
C ALA A 63 -4.77 -20.18 20.91
N HIS A 64 -3.49 -20.10 20.50
CA HIS A 64 -2.63 -18.95 20.77
C HIS A 64 -3.23 -17.65 20.20
N ARG A 65 -3.54 -17.58 18.90
CA ARG A 65 -4.14 -16.35 18.32
C ARG A 65 -5.50 -16.00 18.92
N TYR A 66 -6.30 -16.99 19.32
CA TYR A 66 -7.58 -16.74 19.99
C TYR A 66 -7.39 -16.09 21.37
N ASN A 67 -6.42 -16.56 22.15
CA ASN A 67 -6.11 -16.02 23.47
C ASN A 67 -5.54 -14.59 23.39
N ASP A 68 -4.60 -14.35 22.46
CA ASP A 68 -3.86 -13.09 22.38
C ASP A 68 -4.72 -11.96 21.77
N LEU A 69 -5.59 -12.27 20.80
CA LEU A 69 -6.46 -11.28 20.13
C LEU A 69 -7.82 -11.09 20.84
N GLY A 70 -8.31 -12.11 21.54
CA GLY A 70 -9.64 -12.17 22.14
C GLY A 70 -10.77 -12.41 21.12
N GLU A 71 -11.91 -12.97 21.59
CA GLU A 71 -12.98 -13.47 20.71
C GLU A 71 -13.50 -12.43 19.69
N GLN A 72 -13.63 -11.17 20.09
CA GLN A 72 -14.17 -10.11 19.22
C GLN A 72 -13.26 -9.83 18.02
N HIS A 73 -11.96 -9.60 18.25
CA HIS A 73 -11.03 -9.36 17.15
C HIS A 73 -10.77 -10.63 16.34
N PHE A 74 -10.68 -11.79 17.00
CA PHE A 74 -10.56 -13.09 16.33
C PHE A 74 -11.72 -13.30 15.32
N LYS A 75 -12.97 -13.15 15.77
CA LYS A 75 -14.16 -13.25 14.89
C LYS A 75 -14.14 -12.24 13.75
N GLY A 76 -13.77 -10.99 14.04
CA GLY A 76 -13.64 -9.93 13.03
C GLY A 76 -12.60 -10.27 11.96
N LEU A 77 -11.41 -10.73 12.36
CA LEU A 77 -10.34 -11.10 11.45
C LEU A 77 -10.69 -12.33 10.61
N VAL A 78 -11.29 -13.38 11.21
CA VAL A 78 -11.75 -14.57 10.46
C VAL A 78 -12.86 -14.20 9.46
N LEU A 79 -13.78 -13.29 9.81
CA LEU A 79 -14.81 -12.79 8.89
C LEU A 79 -14.19 -12.02 7.71
N ILE A 80 -13.19 -11.17 7.99
CA ILE A 80 -12.42 -10.48 6.94
C ILE A 80 -11.71 -11.52 6.07
N THR A 81 -11.03 -12.51 6.65
CA THR A 81 -10.34 -13.59 5.92
C THR A 81 -11.26 -14.23 4.90
N PHE A 82 -12.37 -14.83 5.36
CA PHE A 82 -13.30 -15.49 4.43
C PHE A 82 -13.87 -14.52 3.38
N SER A 83 -14.25 -13.30 3.78
CA SER A 83 -14.78 -12.30 2.84
C SER A 83 -13.76 -11.86 1.77
N GLN A 84 -12.46 -11.85 2.09
CA GLN A 84 -11.39 -11.54 1.14
C GLN A 84 -11.10 -12.70 0.17
N TYR A 85 -11.18 -13.96 0.62
CA TYR A 85 -10.96 -15.13 -0.24
C TYR A 85 -12.18 -15.52 -1.07
N LEU A 86 -13.39 -15.31 -0.53
CA LEU A 86 -14.67 -15.77 -1.08
C LEU A 86 -15.60 -14.59 -1.34
N GLN A 87 -15.16 -13.69 -2.21
CA GLN A 87 -15.79 -12.40 -2.44
C GLN A 87 -17.24 -12.47 -2.97
N LYS A 88 -17.71 -13.64 -3.43
CA LYS A 88 -19.07 -13.85 -3.96
C LYS A 88 -20.07 -14.38 -2.92
N CYS A 89 -19.60 -15.09 -1.90
CA CYS A 89 -20.44 -15.68 -0.84
C CYS A 89 -21.17 -14.61 -0.03
N SER A 90 -22.29 -15.00 0.55
CA SER A 90 -23.12 -14.14 1.40
C SER A 90 -22.50 -13.92 2.79
N TYR A 91 -22.99 -12.90 3.49
CA TYR A 91 -22.63 -12.69 4.89
C TYR A 91 -23.01 -13.90 5.77
N ASP A 92 -24.21 -14.46 5.59
CA ASP A 92 -24.71 -15.56 6.43
C ASP A 92 -23.89 -16.85 6.30
N GLU A 93 -23.36 -17.13 5.12
CA GLU A 93 -22.43 -18.25 4.90
C GLU A 93 -21.10 -18.01 5.63
N HIS A 94 -20.53 -16.81 5.53
CA HIS A 94 -19.32 -16.46 6.25
C HIS A 94 -19.52 -16.44 7.77
N ALA A 95 -20.66 -15.94 8.26
CA ALA A 95 -20.97 -15.89 9.69
C ALA A 95 -21.03 -17.30 10.31
N LYS A 96 -21.55 -18.30 9.57
CA LYS A 96 -21.50 -19.72 9.98
C LYS A 96 -20.07 -20.24 10.05
N LEU A 97 -19.26 -20.02 9.01
CA LEU A 97 -17.85 -20.45 8.98
C LEU A 97 -17.03 -19.80 10.11
N VAL A 98 -17.25 -18.51 10.39
CA VAL A 98 -16.64 -17.78 11.51
C VAL A 98 -17.01 -18.42 12.84
N GLN A 99 -18.29 -18.77 13.04
CA GLN A 99 -18.74 -19.40 14.28
C GLN A 99 -18.13 -20.81 14.44
N GLU A 100 -18.12 -21.65 13.39
CA GLU A 100 -17.49 -22.97 13.40
C GLU A 100 -15.98 -22.89 13.74
N VAL A 101 -15.25 -21.93 13.15
CA VAL A 101 -13.83 -21.70 13.45
C VAL A 101 -13.64 -21.20 14.88
N THR A 102 -14.55 -20.37 15.39
CA THR A 102 -14.49 -19.86 16.77
C THR A 102 -14.72 -20.97 17.80
N ASP A 103 -15.69 -21.85 17.56
CA ASP A 103 -15.97 -22.96 18.49
C ASP A 103 -14.87 -24.04 18.44
N PHE A 104 -14.26 -24.24 17.28
CA PHE A 104 -13.04 -25.05 17.17
C PHE A 104 -11.86 -24.41 17.93
N ALA A 105 -11.64 -23.10 17.80
CA ALA A 105 -10.61 -22.38 18.55
C ALA A 105 -10.82 -22.52 20.08
N LYS A 106 -12.05 -22.33 20.58
CA LYS A 106 -12.42 -22.55 21.99
C LYS A 106 -12.13 -23.98 22.46
N THR A 107 -12.35 -24.97 21.59
CA THR A 107 -12.02 -26.38 21.88
C THR A 107 -10.51 -26.56 22.04
N CYS A 108 -9.70 -25.99 21.14
CA CYS A 108 -8.24 -26.04 21.23
C CYS A 108 -7.65 -25.25 22.41
N VAL A 109 -8.31 -24.17 22.86
CA VAL A 109 -7.95 -23.46 24.10
C VAL A 109 -8.24 -24.31 25.34
N ALA A 110 -9.29 -25.12 25.32
CA ALA A 110 -9.61 -26.03 26.42
C ALA A 110 -8.67 -27.26 26.46
N ASP A 111 -8.25 -27.77 25.29
CA ASP A 111 -7.28 -28.86 25.16
C ASP A 111 -6.47 -28.73 23.86
N GLU A 112 -5.23 -28.23 23.96
CA GLU A 112 -4.29 -28.15 22.82
C GLU A 112 -3.82 -29.53 22.31
N SER A 113 -4.19 -30.64 22.94
CA SER A 113 -3.98 -32.01 22.42
C SER A 113 -5.17 -32.57 21.64
N ALA A 114 -6.29 -31.84 21.58
CA ALA A 114 -7.46 -32.26 20.80
C ALA A 114 -7.15 -32.33 19.30
N ALA A 115 -7.88 -33.21 18.59
CA ALA A 115 -7.60 -33.55 17.21
C ALA A 115 -7.66 -32.32 16.27
N ASN A 116 -6.61 -32.15 15.46
CA ASN A 116 -6.38 -31.04 14.51
C ASN A 116 -5.99 -29.69 15.14
N CYS A 117 -5.87 -29.58 16.46
CA CYS A 117 -5.45 -28.31 17.10
C CYS A 117 -4.00 -27.93 16.79
N ASP A 118 -3.19 -28.91 16.36
CA ASP A 118 -1.79 -28.81 15.93
C ASP A 118 -1.60 -28.39 14.47
N LYS A 119 -2.69 -28.28 13.69
CA LYS A 119 -2.63 -27.78 12.31
C LYS A 119 -2.33 -26.28 12.26
N SER A 120 -1.60 -25.85 11.23
CA SER A 120 -1.44 -24.43 10.91
C SER A 120 -2.76 -23.76 10.52
N LEU A 121 -2.83 -22.44 10.71
CA LEU A 121 -4.00 -21.64 10.33
C LEU A 121 -4.37 -21.79 8.84
N HIS A 122 -3.38 -21.78 7.93
CA HIS A 122 -3.60 -22.06 6.50
C HIS A 122 -4.27 -23.41 6.26
N THR A 123 -3.82 -24.45 6.96
CA THR A 123 -4.42 -25.78 6.81
C THR A 123 -5.89 -25.76 7.25
N LEU A 124 -6.18 -25.18 8.42
CA LEU A 124 -7.53 -25.10 8.99
C LEU A 124 -8.48 -24.26 8.13
N PHE A 125 -8.03 -23.10 7.64
CA PHE A 125 -8.84 -22.22 6.80
C PHE A 125 -9.00 -22.79 5.40
N GLY A 126 -7.94 -23.30 4.77
CA GLY A 126 -8.02 -23.96 3.48
C GLY A 126 -8.94 -25.19 3.50
N ASP A 127 -8.92 -25.98 4.56
CA ASP A 127 -9.85 -27.11 4.75
C ASP A 127 -11.32 -26.62 4.82
N LYS A 128 -11.57 -25.48 5.48
CA LYS A 128 -12.91 -24.84 5.50
C LYS A 128 -13.32 -24.25 4.15
N LEU A 129 -12.43 -23.58 3.43
CA LEU A 129 -12.67 -23.08 2.07
C LEU A 129 -13.07 -24.23 1.13
N CYS A 130 -12.37 -25.37 1.21
CA CYS A 130 -12.62 -26.55 0.38
C CYS A 130 -13.85 -27.36 0.77
N ALA A 131 -14.40 -27.17 1.97
CA ALA A 131 -15.63 -27.82 2.42
C ALA A 131 -16.92 -27.10 1.94
N ILE A 132 -16.79 -25.96 1.25
CA ILE A 132 -17.94 -25.16 0.82
C ILE A 132 -18.73 -25.88 -0.29
N PRO A 133 -20.06 -26.07 -0.12
CA PRO A 133 -20.92 -26.62 -1.16
C PRO A 133 -20.80 -25.82 -2.46
N ASN A 134 -20.75 -26.54 -3.59
CA ASN A 134 -20.77 -25.96 -4.93
C ASN A 134 -19.64 -24.94 -5.22
N LEU A 135 -18.49 -25.05 -4.52
CA LEU A 135 -17.33 -24.16 -4.70
C LEU A 135 -16.92 -24.01 -6.18
N ARG A 136 -16.92 -25.12 -6.95
CA ARG A 136 -16.59 -25.10 -8.39
C ARG A 136 -17.64 -24.38 -9.24
N GLU A 137 -18.92 -24.47 -8.89
CA GLU A 137 -19.99 -23.77 -9.62
C GLU A 137 -19.90 -22.25 -9.39
N ASN A 138 -19.62 -21.85 -8.16
CA ASN A 138 -19.57 -20.44 -7.75
C ASN A 138 -18.24 -19.74 -8.12
N TYR A 139 -17.11 -20.47 -8.09
CA TYR A 139 -15.76 -19.88 -8.23
C TYR A 139 -14.88 -20.52 -9.31
N GLY A 140 -15.34 -21.55 -10.02
CA GLY A 140 -14.61 -22.14 -11.15
C GLY A 140 -13.26 -22.73 -10.73
N GLU A 141 -12.19 -22.24 -11.34
CA GLU A 141 -10.80 -22.68 -11.17
C GLU A 141 -10.27 -22.59 -9.73
N LEU A 142 -10.84 -21.71 -8.89
CA LEU A 142 -10.51 -21.64 -7.46
C LEU A 142 -10.72 -23.00 -6.75
N ALA A 143 -11.67 -23.83 -7.21
CA ALA A 143 -11.87 -25.16 -6.67
C ALA A 143 -10.72 -26.13 -7.00
N ASP A 144 -9.88 -25.84 -7.99
CA ASP A 144 -8.68 -26.63 -8.30
C ASP A 144 -7.57 -26.40 -7.26
N CYS A 145 -7.58 -25.26 -6.54
CA CYS A 145 -6.67 -25.02 -5.41
C CYS A 145 -6.82 -26.11 -4.32
N CYS A 146 -8.02 -26.65 -4.12
CA CYS A 146 -8.30 -27.71 -3.15
C CYS A 146 -7.62 -29.07 -3.46
N THR A 147 -6.99 -29.21 -4.63
CA THR A 147 -6.17 -30.39 -4.98
C THR A 147 -4.71 -30.25 -4.53
N LYS A 148 -4.29 -29.06 -4.09
CA LYS A 148 -2.93 -28.73 -3.65
C LYS A 148 -2.77 -28.93 -2.13
N GLN A 149 -1.53 -29.03 -1.68
CA GLN A 149 -1.17 -28.97 -0.25
C GLN A 149 -0.69 -27.56 0.10
N GLU A 150 -0.48 -27.26 1.39
CA GLU A 150 0.14 -26.00 1.79
C GLU A 150 1.67 -26.05 1.61
N PRO A 151 2.32 -24.96 1.16
CA PRO A 151 1.77 -23.61 0.97
C PRO A 151 1.12 -23.35 -0.41
N GLU A 152 1.25 -24.24 -1.39
CA GLU A 152 0.79 -24.00 -2.77
C GLU A 152 -0.74 -23.83 -2.89
N ARG A 153 -1.50 -24.37 -1.93
CA ARG A 153 -2.96 -24.19 -1.82
C ARG A 153 -3.32 -22.76 -1.44
N ASN A 154 -2.72 -22.18 -0.40
CA ASN A 154 -2.90 -20.76 -0.09
C ASN A 154 -2.43 -19.85 -1.25
N GLU A 155 -1.25 -20.11 -1.84
CA GLU A 155 -0.77 -19.32 -2.98
C GLU A 155 -1.77 -19.32 -4.16
N CYS A 156 -2.38 -20.47 -4.45
CA CYS A 156 -3.44 -20.60 -5.44
C CYS A 156 -4.69 -19.78 -5.05
N PHE A 157 -5.17 -19.89 -3.81
CA PHE A 157 -6.31 -19.10 -3.34
C PHE A 157 -6.06 -17.58 -3.42
N LEU A 158 -4.84 -17.11 -3.11
CA LEU A 158 -4.46 -15.70 -3.23
C LEU A 158 -4.50 -15.19 -4.68
N GLN A 159 -4.15 -16.03 -5.66
CA GLN A 159 -4.22 -15.67 -7.09
C GLN A 159 -5.66 -15.42 -7.57
N HIS A 160 -6.66 -16.02 -6.91
CA HIS A 160 -8.08 -15.81 -7.24
C HIS A 160 -8.74 -14.62 -6.49
N LYS A 161 -8.01 -13.89 -5.65
CA LYS A 161 -8.48 -12.62 -5.06
C LYS A 161 -8.63 -11.55 -6.16
N ASP A 162 -9.86 -11.13 -6.43
CA ASP A 162 -10.18 -10.18 -7.49
C ASP A 162 -10.13 -8.74 -6.99
N ASP A 163 -9.15 -7.96 -7.45
CA ASP A 163 -9.02 -6.52 -7.21
C ASP A 163 -10.15 -5.67 -7.82
N ASN A 164 -10.95 -6.23 -8.73
CA ASN A 164 -12.09 -5.55 -9.34
C ASN A 164 -13.28 -6.51 -9.48
N PRO A 165 -13.84 -6.97 -8.36
CA PRO A 165 -14.86 -8.01 -8.35
C PRO A 165 -16.18 -7.46 -8.91
N SER A 166 -16.91 -8.26 -9.69
CA SER A 166 -18.20 -7.89 -10.30
C SER A 166 -19.36 -7.89 -9.29
N LEU A 167 -19.19 -7.16 -8.19
CA LEU A 167 -20.19 -6.97 -7.16
C LEU A 167 -21.13 -5.79 -7.50
N PRO A 168 -22.40 -5.82 -7.06
CA PRO A 168 -23.25 -4.65 -7.12
C PRO A 168 -22.60 -3.43 -6.44
N PRO A 169 -22.84 -2.20 -6.97
CA PRO A 169 -22.47 -0.97 -6.30
C PRO A 169 -22.90 -0.99 -4.83
N PHE A 170 -22.06 -0.49 -3.93
CA PHE A 170 -22.45 -0.37 -2.54
C PHE A 170 -23.43 0.80 -2.39
N GLU A 171 -24.70 0.47 -2.18
CA GLU A 171 -25.76 1.42 -1.85
C GLU A 171 -25.80 1.62 -0.32
N ARG A 172 -25.63 2.86 0.13
CA ARG A 172 -25.82 3.23 1.54
C ARG A 172 -27.34 3.36 1.76
N PRO A 173 -27.96 2.62 2.70
CA PRO A 173 -29.36 2.83 3.03
C PRO A 173 -29.59 4.23 3.63
N GLU A 174 -30.84 4.70 3.63
CA GLU A 174 -31.19 5.97 4.26
C GLU A 174 -30.84 5.98 5.77
N ALA A 175 -30.55 7.16 6.33
CA ALA A 175 -30.13 7.31 7.72
C ALA A 175 -31.06 6.64 8.74
N GLU A 176 -32.39 6.74 8.58
CA GLU A 176 -33.34 6.12 9.50
C GLU A 176 -33.30 4.58 9.42
N ALA A 177 -33.18 4.03 8.20
CA ALA A 177 -33.06 2.59 7.99
C ALA A 177 -31.77 2.04 8.59
N MET A 178 -30.62 2.69 8.32
CA MET A 178 -29.34 2.32 8.93
C MET A 178 -29.40 2.35 10.47
N CYS A 179 -29.96 3.40 11.04
CA CYS A 179 -30.08 3.54 12.49
C CYS A 179 -31.08 2.56 13.12
N THR A 180 -32.09 2.13 12.39
CA THR A 180 -33.02 1.08 12.82
C THR A 180 -32.29 -0.26 12.87
N SER A 181 -31.71 -0.72 11.76
CA SER A 181 -30.96 -1.97 11.71
C SER A 181 -29.79 -2.02 12.71
N PHE A 182 -29.09 -0.90 12.91
CA PHE A 182 -28.02 -0.80 13.89
C PHE A 182 -28.53 -0.94 15.33
N LYS A 183 -29.68 -0.34 15.68
CA LYS A 183 -30.27 -0.46 17.03
C LYS A 183 -30.85 -1.85 17.28
N GLU A 184 -31.38 -2.51 16.26
CA GLU A 184 -31.90 -3.87 16.36
C GLU A 184 -30.79 -4.90 16.65
N ASN A 185 -29.66 -4.82 15.93
CA ASN A 185 -28.52 -5.71 16.15
C ASN A 185 -27.19 -5.06 15.72
N PRO A 186 -26.50 -4.34 16.63
CA PRO A 186 -25.20 -3.72 16.32
C PRO A 186 -24.15 -4.71 15.83
N THR A 187 -24.11 -5.92 16.39
CA THR A 187 -23.10 -6.93 16.08
C THR A 187 -23.26 -7.47 14.65
N THR A 188 -24.47 -7.83 14.24
CA THR A 188 -24.75 -8.28 12.86
C THR A 188 -24.55 -7.13 11.87
N PHE A 189 -25.02 -5.91 12.20
CA PHE A 189 -24.80 -4.72 11.36
C PHE A 189 -23.29 -4.48 11.10
N MET A 190 -22.48 -4.49 12.15
CA MET A 190 -21.02 -4.30 12.01
C MET A 190 -20.33 -5.49 11.32
N GLY A 191 -20.88 -6.70 11.44
CA GLY A 191 -20.48 -7.86 10.65
C GLY A 191 -20.71 -7.65 9.14
N HIS A 192 -21.88 -7.17 8.74
CA HIS A 192 -22.15 -6.80 7.35
C HIS A 192 -21.19 -5.72 6.84
N TYR A 193 -20.89 -4.70 7.64
CA TYR A 193 -19.90 -3.67 7.29
C TYR A 193 -18.52 -4.29 6.98
N LEU A 194 -17.99 -5.12 7.88
CA LEU A 194 -16.70 -5.79 7.68
C LEU A 194 -16.70 -6.66 6.43
N HIS A 195 -17.77 -7.45 6.22
CA HIS A 195 -17.93 -8.31 5.05
C HIS A 195 -17.96 -7.52 3.73
N GLU A 196 -18.82 -6.49 3.64
CA GLU A 196 -19.04 -5.73 2.41
C GLU A 196 -17.81 -4.88 2.01
N VAL A 197 -17.00 -4.42 2.98
CA VAL A 197 -15.72 -3.77 2.69
C VAL A 197 -14.65 -4.80 2.31
N ALA A 198 -14.47 -5.86 3.09
CA ALA A 198 -13.44 -6.87 2.84
C ALA A 198 -13.61 -7.56 1.48
N ARG A 199 -14.84 -7.88 1.07
CA ARG A 199 -15.12 -8.52 -0.24
C ARG A 199 -14.87 -7.61 -1.44
N ARG A 200 -14.93 -6.29 -1.28
CA ARG A 200 -14.60 -5.31 -2.33
C ARG A 200 -13.12 -4.96 -2.36
N HIS A 201 -12.40 -5.22 -1.27
CA HIS A 201 -11.00 -4.87 -1.08
C HIS A 201 -10.24 -6.08 -0.51
N PRO A 202 -9.97 -7.13 -1.32
CA PRO A 202 -9.46 -8.43 -0.83
C PRO A 202 -8.02 -8.40 -0.29
N TYR A 203 -7.37 -7.22 -0.30
CA TYR A 203 -6.06 -6.94 0.27
C TYR A 203 -6.12 -5.76 1.29
N PHE A 204 -7.30 -5.43 1.83
CA PHE A 204 -7.40 -4.42 2.89
C PHE A 204 -6.61 -4.87 4.12
N TYR A 205 -5.88 -3.94 4.76
CA TYR A 205 -5.12 -4.23 5.98
C TYR A 205 -6.07 -4.54 7.15
N ALA A 206 -6.23 -5.81 7.47
CA ALA A 206 -7.32 -6.29 8.33
C ALA A 206 -7.38 -5.65 9.74
N PRO A 207 -6.26 -5.42 10.45
CA PRO A 207 -6.28 -4.71 11.73
C PRO A 207 -6.81 -3.27 11.62
N GLU A 208 -6.50 -2.59 10.53
CA GLU A 208 -7.00 -1.23 10.27
C GLU A 208 -8.47 -1.23 9.79
N LEU A 209 -8.94 -2.31 9.14
CA LEU A 209 -10.38 -2.47 8.85
C LEU A 209 -11.20 -2.60 10.15
N LEU A 210 -10.68 -3.28 11.18
CA LEU A 210 -11.30 -3.28 12.51
C LEU A 210 -11.33 -1.88 13.13
N TYR A 211 -10.24 -1.11 13.02
CA TYR A 211 -10.23 0.29 13.46
C TYR A 211 -11.29 1.15 12.75
N TYR A 212 -11.43 1.04 11.42
CA TYR A 212 -12.49 1.74 10.71
C TYR A 212 -13.89 1.25 11.09
N ALA A 213 -14.06 -0.02 11.48
CA ALA A 213 -15.32 -0.52 12.03
C ALA A 213 -15.63 0.10 13.42
N GLU A 214 -14.64 0.26 14.30
CA GLU A 214 -14.83 1.03 15.55
C GLU A 214 -15.28 2.46 15.26
N GLN A 215 -14.62 3.15 14.33
CA GLN A 215 -15.00 4.52 13.95
C GLN A 215 -16.42 4.60 13.36
N TYR A 216 -16.80 3.65 12.51
CA TYR A 216 -18.15 3.57 11.94
C TYR A 216 -19.21 3.33 13.04
N ASN A 217 -18.93 2.43 13.98
CA ASN A 217 -19.78 2.14 15.13
C ASN A 217 -19.92 3.35 16.07
N GLU A 218 -18.84 4.09 16.34
CA GLU A 218 -18.87 5.33 17.13
C GLU A 218 -19.75 6.40 16.47
N ILE A 219 -19.63 6.57 15.15
CA ILE A 219 -20.45 7.52 14.37
C ILE A 219 -21.93 7.15 14.41
N LEU A 220 -22.28 5.87 14.22
CA LEU A 220 -23.66 5.41 14.35
C LEU A 220 -24.20 5.61 15.77
N THR A 221 -23.44 5.21 16.78
CA THR A 221 -23.81 5.36 18.20
C THR A 221 -24.13 6.81 18.54
N GLN A 222 -23.33 7.76 18.06
CA GLN A 222 -23.59 9.18 18.22
C GLN A 222 -24.80 9.65 17.39
N CYS A 223 -24.72 9.53 16.06
CA CYS A 223 -25.67 10.19 15.17
C CYS A 223 -27.07 9.55 15.16
N CYS A 224 -27.20 8.27 15.51
CA CYS A 224 -28.51 7.63 15.63
C CYS A 224 -29.31 8.07 16.87
N ALA A 225 -28.70 8.85 17.78
CA ALA A 225 -29.37 9.54 18.88
C ALA A 225 -29.80 10.97 18.53
N GLU A 226 -29.30 11.55 17.43
CA GLU A 226 -29.64 12.91 16.99
C GLU A 226 -31.03 12.95 16.35
N ALA A 227 -31.64 14.15 16.36
CA ALA A 227 -32.92 14.39 15.69
C ALA A 227 -32.77 14.36 14.15
N ASP A 228 -31.76 15.06 13.62
CA ASP A 228 -31.38 15.02 12.20
C ASP A 228 -30.20 14.04 12.02
N LYS A 229 -30.56 12.78 11.77
CA LYS A 229 -29.61 11.68 11.60
C LYS A 229 -28.84 11.80 10.28
N GLU A 230 -29.48 12.30 9.22
CA GLU A 230 -28.88 12.39 7.88
C GLU A 230 -27.74 13.42 7.87
N SER A 231 -28.01 14.64 8.38
CA SER A 231 -26.99 15.69 8.49
C SER A 231 -25.82 15.32 9.41
N CYS A 232 -26.04 14.45 10.40
CA CYS A 232 -24.96 13.94 11.25
C CYS A 232 -24.16 12.79 10.61
N LEU A 233 -24.84 11.80 10.02
CA LEU A 233 -24.21 10.58 9.50
C LEU A 233 -23.44 10.84 8.21
N THR A 234 -24.09 11.40 7.19
CA THR A 234 -23.54 11.42 5.83
C THR A 234 -22.15 12.06 5.72
N PRO A 235 -21.87 13.27 6.27
CA PRO A 235 -20.52 13.84 6.22
C PRO A 235 -19.48 13.03 7.00
N LYS A 236 -19.85 12.43 8.14
CA LYS A 236 -18.92 11.63 8.96
C LYS A 236 -18.59 10.29 8.31
N LEU A 237 -19.60 9.60 7.77
CA LEU A 237 -19.44 8.32 7.08
C LEU A 237 -18.70 8.48 5.75
N ASP A 238 -18.87 9.60 5.04
CA ASP A 238 -18.08 9.92 3.85
C ASP A 238 -16.61 10.20 4.20
N GLY A 239 -16.34 10.91 5.29
CA GLY A 239 -14.97 11.11 5.80
C GLY A 239 -14.26 9.80 6.17
N VAL A 240 -14.95 8.86 6.85
CA VAL A 240 -14.40 7.53 7.14
C VAL A 240 -14.19 6.72 5.87
N LYS A 241 -15.17 6.72 4.95
CA LYS A 241 -15.08 6.02 3.66
C LYS A 241 -13.88 6.49 2.84
N GLU A 242 -13.61 7.79 2.80
CA GLU A 242 -12.45 8.30 2.06
C GLU A 242 -11.13 7.81 2.64
N LYS A 243 -10.95 7.88 3.97
CA LYS A 243 -9.74 7.40 4.65
C LYS A 243 -9.53 5.89 4.43
N ALA A 244 -10.58 5.10 4.62
CA ALA A 244 -10.54 3.64 4.40
C ALA A 244 -10.17 3.27 2.95
N LEU A 245 -10.70 4.00 1.95
CA LEU A 245 -10.34 3.77 0.55
C LEU A 245 -8.87 4.12 0.26
N VAL A 246 -8.33 5.20 0.85
CA VAL A 246 -6.89 5.54 0.72
C VAL A 246 -6.02 4.43 1.34
N SER A 247 -6.34 3.99 2.57
CA SER A 247 -5.65 2.87 3.22
C SER A 247 -5.67 1.60 2.36
N SER A 248 -6.84 1.23 1.81
CA SER A 248 -6.98 0.05 0.94
C SER A 248 -6.02 0.09 -0.25
N VAL A 249 -5.94 1.21 -0.98
CA VAL A 249 -5.05 1.32 -2.15
C VAL A 249 -3.58 1.34 -1.71
N HIS A 250 -3.25 1.98 -0.58
CA HIS A 250 -1.89 1.97 -0.03
C HIS A 250 -1.46 0.56 0.40
N GLN A 251 -2.31 -0.20 1.10
CA GLN A 251 -2.01 -1.59 1.45
C GLN A 251 -1.89 -2.46 0.20
N ARG A 252 -2.79 -2.30 -0.78
CA ARG A 252 -2.70 -3.07 -2.02
C ARG A 252 -1.39 -2.82 -2.77
N MET A 253 -0.89 -1.57 -2.76
CA MET A 253 0.41 -1.18 -3.30
C MET A 253 1.57 -1.85 -2.57
N LYS A 254 1.54 -1.95 -1.24
CA LYS A 254 2.54 -2.72 -0.47
C LYS A 254 2.52 -4.20 -0.88
N CYS A 255 1.33 -4.81 -0.93
CA CYS A 255 1.19 -6.23 -1.28
C CYS A 255 1.68 -6.54 -2.70
N SER A 256 1.28 -5.77 -3.71
CA SER A 256 1.79 -5.95 -5.08
C SER A 256 3.28 -5.68 -5.21
N SER A 257 3.83 -4.80 -4.38
CA SER A 257 5.28 -4.53 -4.36
C SER A 257 6.06 -5.71 -3.80
N MET A 258 5.59 -6.32 -2.71
CA MET A 258 6.15 -7.58 -2.20
C MET A 258 6.01 -8.72 -3.21
N GLN A 259 4.82 -8.92 -3.77
CA GLN A 259 4.53 -10.00 -4.74
C GLN A 259 5.44 -9.96 -5.98
N LYS A 260 5.84 -8.76 -6.45
CA LYS A 260 6.62 -8.59 -7.70
C LYS A 260 8.11 -8.34 -7.49
N PHE A 261 8.49 -7.67 -6.41
CA PHE A 261 9.86 -7.19 -6.17
C PHE A 261 10.49 -7.77 -4.90
N GLY A 262 9.76 -8.63 -4.18
CA GLY A 262 10.21 -9.36 -3.01
C GLY A 262 10.32 -8.51 -1.74
N GLU A 263 10.56 -9.21 -0.63
CA GLU A 263 10.69 -8.61 0.70
C GLU A 263 11.81 -7.58 0.80
N ARG A 264 12.92 -7.78 0.06
CA ARG A 264 14.05 -6.84 0.01
C ARG A 264 13.60 -5.43 -0.43
N ALA A 265 12.79 -5.35 -1.48
CA ALA A 265 12.31 -4.07 -2.01
C ALA A 265 11.38 -3.35 -1.01
N PHE A 266 10.51 -4.11 -0.33
CA PHE A 266 9.66 -3.56 0.72
C PHE A 266 10.47 -3.14 1.95
N LYS A 267 11.45 -3.94 2.40
CA LYS A 267 12.30 -3.59 3.55
C LYS A 267 13.12 -2.33 3.28
N ALA A 268 13.60 -2.12 2.05
CA ALA A 268 14.23 -0.86 1.65
C ALA A 268 13.26 0.33 1.74
N TRP A 269 12.03 0.19 1.23
CA TRP A 269 10.97 1.21 1.39
C TRP A 269 10.67 1.51 2.87
N ALA A 270 10.60 0.47 3.70
CA ALA A 270 10.35 0.60 5.14
C ALA A 270 11.50 1.30 5.86
N VAL A 271 12.77 0.95 5.57
CA VAL A 271 13.95 1.65 6.12
C VAL A 271 13.89 3.13 5.76
N ALA A 272 13.68 3.47 4.49
CA ALA A 272 13.61 4.87 4.06
C ALA A 272 12.48 5.65 4.77
N ARG A 273 11.26 5.10 4.78
CA ARG A 273 10.12 5.76 5.42
C ARG A 273 10.28 5.91 6.93
N LEU A 274 10.76 4.86 7.62
CA LEU A 274 10.99 4.90 9.06
C LEU A 274 12.14 5.84 9.43
N SER A 275 13.17 5.97 8.58
CA SER A 275 14.27 6.93 8.79
C SER A 275 13.81 8.38 8.68
N GLN A 276 12.89 8.69 7.76
CA GLN A 276 12.24 10.01 7.68
C GLN A 276 11.31 10.27 8.88
N THR A 277 10.62 9.22 9.34
CA THR A 277 9.63 9.35 10.42
C THR A 277 10.29 9.48 11.79
N PHE A 278 11.37 8.71 12.02
CA PHE A 278 12.10 8.60 13.28
C PHE A 278 13.60 8.96 13.08
N PRO A 279 13.93 10.19 12.64
CA PRO A 279 15.31 10.57 12.30
C PRO A 279 16.27 10.59 13.50
N ASN A 280 15.75 10.49 14.73
CA ASN A 280 16.53 10.39 15.96
C ASN A 280 16.91 8.95 16.34
N ALA A 281 16.19 7.94 15.83
CA ALA A 281 16.46 6.53 16.08
C ALA A 281 17.73 6.09 15.34
N ASP A 282 18.50 5.16 15.95
CA ASP A 282 19.70 4.62 15.29
C ASP A 282 19.38 3.57 14.21
N PHE A 283 20.39 3.21 13.42
CA PHE A 283 20.23 2.27 12.31
C PHE A 283 19.81 0.86 12.75
N ALA A 284 20.22 0.39 13.94
CA ALA A 284 19.80 -0.92 14.45
C ALA A 284 18.31 -0.90 14.84
N GLU A 285 17.86 0.18 15.46
CA GLU A 285 16.45 0.41 15.79
C GLU A 285 15.59 0.50 14.52
N ILE A 286 15.98 1.33 13.54
CA ILE A 286 15.29 1.46 12.25
C ILE A 286 15.24 0.13 11.50
N THR A 287 16.34 -0.63 11.44
CA THR A 287 16.36 -1.91 10.73
C THR A 287 15.57 -3.01 11.43
N LYS A 288 15.46 -2.98 12.76
CA LYS A 288 14.53 -3.83 13.52
C LYS A 288 13.09 -3.48 13.17
N LEU A 289 12.68 -2.22 13.36
CA LEU A 289 11.32 -1.76 13.05
C LEU A 289 10.93 -2.05 11.58
N ALA A 290 11.85 -1.86 10.64
CA ALA A 290 11.65 -2.20 9.23
C ALA A 290 11.50 -3.70 8.99
N THR A 291 12.18 -4.55 9.76
CA THR A 291 12.05 -6.02 9.68
C THR A 291 10.69 -6.48 10.21
N ASP A 292 10.30 -6.01 11.39
CA ASP A 292 9.03 -6.36 12.04
C ASP A 292 7.84 -5.86 11.18
N LEU A 293 7.90 -4.64 10.66
CA LEU A 293 6.91 -4.10 9.72
C LEU A 293 6.86 -4.89 8.39
N THR A 294 8.01 -5.43 7.94
CA THR A 294 8.06 -6.32 6.76
C THR A 294 7.37 -7.65 7.05
N LYS A 295 7.56 -8.24 8.23
CA LYS A 295 6.87 -9.48 8.66
C LYS A 295 5.35 -9.28 8.70
N VAL A 296 4.87 -8.29 9.46
CA VAL A 296 3.44 -7.92 9.55
C VAL A 296 2.82 -7.67 8.17
N THR A 297 3.50 -6.91 7.31
CA THR A 297 2.97 -6.61 5.98
C THR A 297 2.93 -7.86 5.11
N LYS A 298 3.95 -8.73 5.19
CA LYS A 298 4.01 -10.00 4.46
C LYS A 298 2.83 -10.89 4.82
N GLU A 299 2.58 -11.10 6.12
CA GLU A 299 1.48 -11.95 6.61
C GLU A 299 0.12 -11.46 6.12
N CYS A 300 -0.19 -10.17 6.33
CA CYS A 300 -1.45 -9.62 5.85
C CYS A 300 -1.62 -9.74 4.33
N CYS A 301 -0.54 -9.62 3.55
CA CYS A 301 -0.59 -9.76 2.10
C CYS A 301 -0.72 -11.23 1.63
N HIS A 302 -0.33 -12.22 2.46
CA HIS A 302 -0.54 -13.65 2.23
C HIS A 302 -1.82 -14.20 2.88
N GLY A 303 -2.64 -13.35 3.50
CA GLY A 303 -3.91 -13.74 4.11
C GLY A 303 -3.80 -14.31 5.53
N ASP A 304 -2.63 -14.24 6.15
CA ASP A 304 -2.36 -14.60 7.55
C ASP A 304 -2.88 -13.52 8.51
N LEU A 305 -4.17 -13.21 8.43
CA LEU A 305 -4.74 -12.02 9.08
C LEU A 305 -4.73 -12.09 10.61
N LEU A 306 -4.68 -13.30 11.19
CA LEU A 306 -4.53 -13.49 12.65
C LEU A 306 -3.09 -13.25 13.10
N GLU A 307 -2.08 -13.88 12.48
CA GLU A 307 -0.68 -13.62 12.82
C GLU A 307 -0.30 -12.15 12.53
N CYS A 308 -0.70 -11.61 11.38
CA CYS A 308 -0.49 -10.21 11.04
C CYS A 308 -1.04 -9.23 12.09
N ALA A 309 -2.23 -9.51 12.63
CA ALA A 309 -2.83 -8.66 13.65
C ALA A 309 -2.03 -8.72 14.96
N ASP A 310 -1.63 -9.93 15.36
CA ASP A 310 -0.92 -10.22 16.60
C ASP A 310 0.52 -9.65 16.59
N ASP A 311 1.27 -9.89 15.51
CA ASP A 311 2.59 -9.29 15.32
C ASP A 311 2.51 -7.75 15.18
N ARG A 312 1.38 -7.19 14.71
CA ARG A 312 1.14 -5.74 14.78
C ARG A 312 0.92 -5.24 16.22
N VAL A 313 0.29 -6.03 17.09
CA VAL A 313 0.17 -5.70 18.53
C VAL A 313 1.56 -5.67 19.16
N GLU A 314 2.38 -6.70 18.93
CA GLU A 314 3.74 -6.76 19.50
C GLU A 314 4.66 -5.67 18.92
N LEU A 315 4.56 -5.32 17.62
CA LEU A 315 5.27 -4.17 17.05
C LEU A 315 4.81 -2.84 17.70
N ALA A 316 3.50 -2.63 17.88
CA ALA A 316 2.96 -1.43 18.51
C ALA A 316 3.40 -1.29 19.99
N LYS A 317 3.43 -2.41 20.71
CA LYS A 317 3.94 -2.51 22.07
C LYS A 317 5.44 -2.20 22.13
N TYR A 318 6.24 -2.84 21.28
CA TYR A 318 7.68 -2.61 21.19
C TYR A 318 8.01 -1.13 20.92
N MET A 319 7.30 -0.49 19.98
CA MET A 319 7.46 0.95 19.70
C MET A 319 7.14 1.83 20.92
N CYS A 320 6.18 1.44 21.75
CA CYS A 320 5.81 2.18 22.95
C CYS A 320 6.73 1.94 24.15
N GLU A 321 7.25 0.72 24.31
CA GLU A 321 8.25 0.39 25.33
C GLU A 321 9.59 1.08 25.05
N ASN A 322 9.93 1.29 23.78
CA ASN A 322 11.18 1.92 23.33
C ASN A 322 10.99 3.35 22.79
N GLN A 323 9.86 4.00 23.07
CA GLN A 323 9.52 5.30 22.47
C GLN A 323 10.59 6.39 22.68
N ALA A 324 11.30 6.35 23.81
CA ALA A 324 12.33 7.33 24.16
C ALA A 324 13.58 7.28 23.27
N THR A 325 13.85 6.15 22.60
CA THR A 325 14.93 6.01 21.61
C THR A 325 14.42 6.12 20.17
N ILE A 326 13.11 5.98 19.94
CA ILE A 326 12.50 6.03 18.60
C ILE A 326 12.05 7.45 18.24
N SER A 327 11.12 8.04 18.99
CA SER A 327 10.62 9.40 18.74
C SER A 327 9.78 9.96 19.89
N SER A 328 9.97 11.26 20.13
CA SER A 328 9.17 12.04 21.09
C SER A 328 7.66 12.07 20.78
N LYS A 329 7.28 11.89 19.51
CA LYS A 329 5.88 11.99 19.05
C LYS A 329 5.02 10.78 19.43
N LEU A 330 5.63 9.64 19.75
CA LEU A 330 4.93 8.38 19.99
C LEU A 330 4.06 8.37 21.26
N GLN A 331 4.40 9.15 22.30
CA GLN A 331 3.68 9.17 23.58
C GLN A 331 2.17 9.39 23.38
N THR A 332 1.79 10.31 22.49
CA THR A 332 0.38 10.63 22.19
C THR A 332 -0.42 9.46 21.59
N CYS A 333 0.28 8.48 20.99
CA CYS A 333 -0.29 7.23 20.48
C CYS A 333 -0.28 6.13 21.53
N CYS A 334 0.77 6.04 22.34
CA CYS A 334 1.00 4.95 23.28
C CYS A 334 -0.03 4.87 24.42
N ASP A 335 -0.67 6.00 24.77
CA ASP A 335 -1.75 6.07 25.76
C ASP A 335 -3.13 5.65 25.19
N LYS A 336 -3.25 5.34 23.90
CA LYS A 336 -4.53 5.01 23.26
C LYS A 336 -4.92 3.52 23.41
N PRO A 337 -6.22 3.17 23.30
CA PRO A 337 -6.69 1.79 23.15
C PRO A 337 -6.08 1.09 21.92
N LEU A 338 -6.06 -0.25 21.91
CA LEU A 338 -5.25 -1.07 21.00
C LEU A 338 -5.31 -0.67 19.52
N LEU A 339 -6.51 -0.67 18.91
CA LEU A 339 -6.66 -0.37 17.48
C LEU A 339 -6.35 1.11 17.17
N LYS A 340 -6.77 2.03 18.04
CA LYS A 340 -6.46 3.47 17.93
C LYS A 340 -4.97 3.78 18.11
N LYS A 341 -4.27 3.02 18.96
CA LYS A 341 -2.80 3.05 19.13
C LYS A 341 -2.13 2.57 17.86
N ALA A 342 -2.51 1.39 17.36
CA ALA A 342 -1.95 0.82 16.15
C ALA A 342 -2.09 1.77 14.96
N GLN A 343 -3.26 2.39 14.76
CA GLN A 343 -3.45 3.39 13.69
C GLN A 343 -2.56 4.62 13.88
N CYS A 344 -2.60 5.23 15.08
CA CYS A 344 -1.82 6.42 15.40
C CYS A 344 -0.31 6.22 15.17
N LEU A 345 0.23 5.06 15.53
CA LEU A 345 1.64 4.71 15.31
C LEU A 345 2.01 4.60 13.81
N SER A 346 1.05 4.31 12.91
CA SER A 346 1.28 4.34 11.45
C SER A 346 1.04 5.70 10.80
N GLU A 347 0.36 6.62 11.49
CA GLU A 347 0.06 7.98 11.02
C GLU A 347 0.94 9.05 11.69
N VAL A 348 1.90 8.64 12.53
CA VAL A 348 2.78 9.56 13.24
C VAL A 348 3.60 10.42 12.26
N GLU A 349 3.60 11.72 12.51
CA GLU A 349 4.38 12.69 11.74
C GLU A 349 5.89 12.47 11.92
N HIS A 350 6.67 12.95 10.96
CA HIS A 350 8.13 12.97 11.06
C HIS A 350 8.59 13.75 12.30
N ASP A 351 9.50 13.18 13.09
CA ASP A 351 10.15 13.88 14.21
C ASP A 351 11.12 14.95 13.70
N THR A 352 11.58 15.84 14.59
CA THR A 352 12.61 16.83 14.23
C THR A 352 13.94 16.14 13.91
N MET A 353 14.53 16.46 12.76
CA MET A 353 15.86 16.00 12.34
C MET A 353 16.94 16.47 13.35
N PRO A 354 17.89 15.60 13.76
CA PRO A 354 19.00 16.02 14.62
C PRO A 354 19.83 17.13 13.97
N ALA A 355 20.26 18.10 14.78
CA ALA A 355 21.01 19.27 14.31
C ALA A 355 22.51 19.00 14.07
N ASP A 356 23.03 17.91 14.62
CA ASP A 356 24.45 17.55 14.71
C ASP A 356 24.83 16.34 13.84
N LEU A 357 24.04 16.05 12.81
CA LEU A 357 24.32 14.97 11.86
C LEU A 357 25.66 15.18 11.13
N PRO A 358 26.53 14.17 11.05
CA PRO A 358 27.78 14.28 10.28
C PRO A 358 27.51 14.45 8.79
N ALA A 359 28.47 15.06 8.09
CA ALA A 359 28.41 15.23 6.64
C ALA A 359 28.37 13.85 5.96
N ILE A 360 27.33 13.57 5.17
CA ILE A 360 27.14 12.28 4.50
C ILE A 360 28.26 11.94 3.51
N ALA A 361 29.02 12.94 3.05
CA ALA A 361 30.21 12.75 2.23
C ALA A 361 31.32 11.97 2.99
N ALA A 362 31.45 12.13 4.31
CA ALA A 362 32.52 11.51 5.08
C ALA A 362 32.53 9.98 4.93
N ASP A 363 31.40 9.33 5.19
CA ASP A 363 31.29 7.86 5.20
C ASP A 363 31.02 7.24 3.81
N PHE A 364 30.49 8.03 2.86
CA PHE A 364 29.99 7.52 1.57
C PHE A 364 30.73 8.04 0.33
N VAL A 365 31.70 8.97 0.50
CA VAL A 365 32.46 9.61 -0.60
C VAL A 365 33.94 9.86 -0.25
N GLU A 366 34.25 10.27 0.98
CA GLU A 366 35.62 10.64 1.38
C GLU A 366 36.40 9.45 1.98
N ASP A 367 35.69 8.53 2.65
CA ASP A 367 36.27 7.28 3.13
C ASP A 367 36.88 6.46 1.98
N GLN A 368 38.09 5.98 2.22
CA GLN A 368 38.87 5.15 1.30
C GLN A 368 38.42 3.68 1.37
N GLU A 369 37.70 3.27 2.42
CA GLU A 369 37.16 1.92 2.57
C GLU A 369 35.76 1.74 1.94
N VAL A 370 35.14 2.75 1.30
CA VAL A 370 33.80 2.66 0.67
C VAL A 370 33.64 1.39 -0.21
N CYS A 371 34.57 1.14 -1.13
CA CYS A 371 34.50 -0.04 -2.00
C CYS A 371 34.70 -1.37 -1.26
N LYS A 372 35.49 -1.37 -0.18
CA LYS A 372 35.68 -2.54 0.68
C LYS A 372 34.41 -2.81 1.50
N ASN A 373 33.85 -1.79 2.14
CA ASN A 373 32.61 -1.86 2.91
C ASN A 373 31.44 -2.32 2.04
N TYR A 374 31.36 -1.80 0.80
CA TYR A 374 30.40 -2.24 -0.22
C TYR A 374 30.61 -3.71 -0.63
N ALA A 375 31.85 -4.16 -0.84
CA ALA A 375 32.13 -5.54 -1.25
C ALA A 375 31.94 -6.57 -0.11
N GLU A 376 32.33 -6.23 1.12
CA GLU A 376 32.24 -7.10 2.30
C GLU A 376 30.80 -7.20 2.84
N ALA A 377 30.02 -6.12 2.76
CA ALA A 377 28.70 -6.03 3.38
C ALA A 377 27.66 -5.20 2.60
N LYS A 378 27.59 -5.38 1.26
CA LYS A 378 26.72 -4.64 0.32
C LYS A 378 25.35 -4.22 0.87
N ASP A 379 24.60 -5.17 1.41
CA ASP A 379 23.23 -4.94 1.89
C ASP A 379 23.17 -4.06 3.14
N VAL A 380 24.13 -4.22 4.05
CA VAL A 380 24.24 -3.38 5.25
C VAL A 380 24.70 -1.99 4.84
N PHE A 381 25.74 -1.88 4.00
CA PHE A 381 26.30 -0.60 3.57
C PHE A 381 25.29 0.26 2.79
N LEU A 382 24.56 -0.33 1.83
CA LEU A 382 23.48 0.36 1.11
C LEU A 382 22.28 0.66 2.02
N GLY A 383 22.02 -0.20 3.03
CA GLY A 383 21.02 0.06 4.07
C GLY A 383 21.36 1.28 4.92
N THR A 384 22.62 1.40 5.37
CA THR A 384 23.11 2.56 6.13
C THR A 384 23.08 3.82 5.29
N PHE A 385 23.51 3.76 4.01
CA PHE A 385 23.37 4.87 3.07
C PHE A 385 21.91 5.33 2.98
N LEU A 386 20.98 4.41 2.74
CA LEU A 386 19.56 4.75 2.61
C LEU A 386 19.01 5.37 3.90
N TYR A 387 19.38 4.85 5.08
CA TYR A 387 18.98 5.40 6.37
C TYR A 387 19.53 6.83 6.60
N GLU A 388 20.84 7.03 6.43
CA GLU A 388 21.48 8.34 6.64
C GLU A 388 20.99 9.37 5.60
N TYR A 389 20.77 8.97 4.35
CA TYR A 389 20.22 9.87 3.33
C TYR A 389 18.74 10.19 3.62
N SER A 390 17.93 9.21 4.01
CA SER A 390 16.49 9.41 4.26
C SER A 390 16.21 10.30 5.47
N ARG A 391 16.93 10.11 6.60
CA ARG A 391 16.75 10.93 7.82
C ARG A 391 17.16 12.41 7.64
N ARG A 392 17.96 12.71 6.60
CA ARG A 392 18.34 14.09 6.21
C ARG A 392 17.37 14.75 5.23
N HIS A 393 16.48 13.98 4.61
CA HIS A 393 15.61 14.43 3.52
C HIS A 393 14.15 14.03 3.74
N PRO A 394 13.46 14.59 4.77
CA PRO A 394 12.02 14.44 4.92
C PRO A 394 11.22 15.14 3.80
N ASP A 395 11.85 16.02 3.01
CA ASP A 395 11.29 16.71 1.85
C ASP A 395 11.32 15.87 0.55
N TYR A 396 11.94 14.69 0.58
CA TYR A 396 11.99 13.78 -0.56
C TYR A 396 10.93 12.68 -0.42
N SER A 397 10.41 12.20 -1.54
CA SER A 397 9.57 11.00 -1.57
C SER A 397 10.41 9.74 -1.31
N VAL A 398 9.78 8.70 -0.74
CA VAL A 398 10.44 7.41 -0.54
C VAL A 398 10.90 6.80 -1.88
N SER A 399 10.11 6.97 -2.94
CA SER A 399 10.48 6.56 -4.31
C SER A 399 11.67 7.35 -4.88
N LEU A 400 11.86 8.63 -4.54
CA LEU A 400 13.09 9.36 -4.89
C LEU A 400 14.28 8.81 -4.10
N LEU A 401 14.16 8.66 -2.78
CA LEU A 401 15.23 8.14 -1.92
C LEU A 401 15.74 6.77 -2.40
N LEU A 402 14.84 5.87 -2.78
CA LEU A 402 15.20 4.57 -3.35
C LEU A 402 15.86 4.68 -4.74
N ARG A 403 15.46 5.64 -5.59
CA ARG A 403 16.16 5.92 -6.86
C ARG A 403 17.57 6.44 -6.63
N LEU A 404 17.77 7.32 -5.65
CA LEU A 404 19.10 7.81 -5.26
C LEU A 404 19.98 6.67 -4.74
N ALA A 405 19.45 5.77 -3.90
CA ALA A 405 20.18 4.58 -3.44
C ALA A 405 20.54 3.62 -4.58
N LYS A 406 19.66 3.40 -5.56
CA LYS A 406 19.99 2.60 -6.75
C LYS A 406 21.03 3.28 -7.66
N LYS A 407 21.00 4.61 -7.78
CA LYS A 407 22.03 5.38 -8.50
C LYS A 407 23.38 5.29 -7.77
N TYR A 408 23.40 5.36 -6.45
CA TYR A 408 24.59 5.15 -5.63
C TYR A 408 25.15 3.74 -5.81
N GLU A 409 24.32 2.70 -5.68
CA GLU A 409 24.68 1.30 -5.93
C GLU A 409 25.32 1.12 -7.31
N ALA A 410 24.68 1.61 -8.38
CA ALA A 410 25.19 1.50 -9.75
C ALA A 410 26.50 2.28 -9.98
N THR A 411 26.67 3.44 -9.32
CA THR A 411 27.95 4.17 -9.35
C THR A 411 29.05 3.39 -8.63
N LEU A 412 28.78 2.72 -7.50
CA LEU A 412 29.77 1.87 -6.83
C LEU A 412 30.12 0.62 -7.65
N GLU A 413 29.13 -0.05 -8.26
CA GLU A 413 29.37 -1.20 -9.15
C GLU A 413 30.31 -0.86 -10.31
N LYS A 414 30.18 0.36 -10.87
CA LYS A 414 31.11 0.90 -11.88
C LYS A 414 32.46 1.25 -11.26
N CYS A 415 32.48 2.16 -10.28
CA CYS A 415 33.68 2.81 -9.80
C CYS A 415 34.63 1.87 -9.03
N CYS A 416 34.10 0.90 -8.29
CA CYS A 416 34.92 -0.05 -7.55
C CYS A 416 35.63 -1.08 -8.44
N ALA A 417 35.34 -1.10 -9.75
CA ALA A 417 36.09 -1.84 -10.76
C ALA A 417 37.13 -0.98 -11.50
N GLU A 418 37.20 0.34 -11.25
CA GLU A 418 38.17 1.23 -11.89
C GLU A 418 39.50 1.30 -11.12
N ALA A 419 40.57 1.78 -11.79
CA ALA A 419 41.91 1.86 -11.21
C ALA A 419 42.06 2.90 -10.07
N ASN A 420 41.13 3.86 -9.97
CA ASN A 420 41.06 4.83 -8.89
C ASN A 420 39.60 5.05 -8.46
N PRO A 421 39.02 4.15 -7.64
CA PRO A 421 37.63 4.24 -7.26
C PRO A 421 37.24 5.56 -6.57
N PRO A 422 38.01 6.11 -5.59
CA PRO A 422 37.66 7.39 -4.96
C PRO A 422 37.54 8.56 -5.93
N ALA A 423 38.36 8.62 -6.98
CA ALA A 423 38.23 9.64 -8.01
C ALA A 423 36.98 9.47 -8.89
N CYS A 424 36.48 8.23 -9.05
CA CYS A 424 35.28 7.93 -9.82
C CYS A 424 33.99 8.18 -9.01
N TYR A 425 33.90 7.72 -7.76
CA TYR A 425 32.70 7.92 -6.94
C TYR A 425 32.68 9.28 -6.20
N GLY A 426 33.79 10.03 -6.22
CA GLY A 426 33.93 11.35 -5.58
C GLY A 426 32.86 12.39 -5.95
N THR A 427 32.22 12.27 -7.10
CA THR A 427 31.15 13.17 -7.58
C THR A 427 29.72 12.65 -7.39
N VAL A 428 29.54 11.46 -6.80
CA VAL A 428 28.24 10.74 -6.83
C VAL A 428 27.08 11.53 -6.22
N LEU A 429 27.32 12.33 -5.17
CA LEU A 429 26.27 13.16 -4.54
C LEU A 429 25.82 14.31 -5.46
N ALA A 430 26.72 14.85 -6.29
CA ALA A 430 26.37 15.89 -7.27
C ALA A 430 25.56 15.29 -8.44
N GLU A 431 25.80 14.03 -8.79
CA GLU A 431 25.01 13.29 -9.79
C GLU A 431 23.57 12.99 -9.36
N PHE A 432 23.22 13.22 -8.09
CA PHE A 432 21.83 13.12 -7.62
C PHE A 432 20.98 14.32 -8.02
N GLN A 433 21.57 15.50 -8.25
CA GLN A 433 20.81 16.73 -8.49
C GLN A 433 19.78 16.60 -9.63
N PRO A 434 20.08 16.00 -10.81
CA PRO A 434 19.08 15.83 -11.87
C PRO A 434 17.92 14.91 -11.47
N LEU A 435 18.17 13.91 -10.62
CA LEU A 435 17.15 12.98 -10.12
C LEU A 435 16.23 13.62 -9.07
N VAL A 436 16.71 14.65 -8.36
CA VAL A 436 15.94 15.46 -7.39
C VAL A 436 15.17 16.59 -8.10
N GLU A 437 15.78 17.24 -9.09
CA GLU A 437 15.15 18.35 -9.81
C GLU A 437 14.02 17.89 -10.74
N GLU A 438 14.13 16.74 -11.39
CA GLU A 438 13.05 16.19 -12.24
C GLU A 438 11.70 16.09 -11.50
N PRO A 439 11.58 15.41 -10.34
CA PRO A 439 10.32 15.36 -9.62
C PRO A 439 9.89 16.71 -9.02
N LYS A 440 10.83 17.53 -8.51
CA LYS A 440 10.48 18.86 -7.95
C LYS A 440 9.85 19.76 -9.01
N ASN A 441 10.43 19.81 -10.22
CA ASN A 441 9.87 20.56 -11.34
C ASN A 441 8.53 19.96 -11.82
N LEU A 442 8.42 18.63 -11.91
CA LEU A 442 7.17 17.96 -12.31
C LEU A 442 6.02 18.26 -11.33
N VAL A 443 6.28 18.21 -10.01
CA VAL A 443 5.29 18.53 -8.98
C VAL A 443 4.87 20.00 -9.09
N LYS A 444 5.84 20.92 -9.20
CA LYS A 444 5.57 22.36 -9.37
C LYS A 444 4.67 22.64 -10.57
N THR A 445 5.07 22.22 -11.77
CA THR A 445 4.30 22.45 -13.00
C THR A 445 2.88 21.87 -12.96
N ASN A 446 2.68 20.72 -12.31
CA ASN A 446 1.33 20.14 -12.18
C ASN A 446 0.50 20.84 -11.08
N CYS A 447 1.11 21.35 -10.01
CA CYS A 447 0.41 22.18 -9.03
C CYS A 447 0.03 23.56 -9.59
N ASP A 448 0.93 24.24 -10.32
CA ASP A 448 0.62 25.50 -11.02
C ASP A 448 -0.56 25.31 -12.00
N LEU A 449 -0.60 24.17 -12.69
CA LEU A 449 -1.71 23.79 -13.59
C LEU A 449 -3.01 23.48 -12.81
N TYR A 450 -2.92 22.81 -11.67
CA TYR A 450 -4.07 22.55 -10.78
C TYR A 450 -4.66 23.85 -10.23
N GLU A 451 -3.82 24.78 -9.74
CA GLU A 451 -4.25 26.09 -9.24
C GLU A 451 -4.97 26.91 -10.32
N LYS A 452 -4.49 26.84 -11.57
CA LYS A 452 -5.11 27.50 -12.74
C LYS A 452 -6.45 26.89 -13.18
N LEU A 453 -6.61 25.56 -13.07
CA LEU A 453 -7.75 24.84 -13.67
C LEU A 453 -8.80 24.32 -12.66
N GLY A 454 -8.45 24.27 -11.37
CA GLY A 454 -9.21 23.54 -10.35
C GLY A 454 -9.21 22.02 -10.57
N GLU A 455 -9.78 21.26 -9.63
CA GLU A 455 -9.75 19.79 -9.67
C GLU A 455 -10.30 19.22 -10.98
N TYR A 456 -11.52 19.58 -11.39
CA TYR A 456 -12.15 19.01 -12.58
C TYR A 456 -11.42 19.36 -13.88
N GLY A 457 -10.92 20.60 -14.02
CA GLY A 457 -10.13 21.00 -15.18
C GLY A 457 -8.79 20.26 -15.26
N PHE A 458 -8.11 20.12 -14.13
CA PHE A 458 -6.87 19.36 -14.02
C PHE A 458 -7.07 17.86 -14.28
N GLN A 459 -8.15 17.25 -13.78
CA GLN A 459 -8.55 15.87 -14.14
C GLN A 459 -8.66 15.68 -15.65
N ASN A 460 -9.28 16.64 -16.36
CA ASN A 460 -9.45 16.55 -17.81
C ASN A 460 -8.11 16.67 -18.56
N ALA A 461 -7.22 17.58 -18.12
CA ALA A 461 -5.88 17.70 -18.69
C ALA A 461 -5.03 16.42 -18.48
N ILE A 462 -5.12 15.80 -17.30
CA ILE A 462 -4.49 14.52 -17.00
C ILE A 462 -5.11 13.39 -17.84
N LEU A 463 -6.45 13.37 -18.00
CA LEU A 463 -7.15 12.36 -18.78
C LEU A 463 -6.73 12.39 -20.25
N VAL A 464 -6.66 13.57 -20.87
CA VAL A 464 -6.12 13.73 -22.23
C VAL A 464 -4.70 13.19 -22.31
N ARG A 465 -3.80 13.68 -21.42
CA ARG A 465 -2.38 13.30 -21.40
C ARG A 465 -2.18 11.79 -21.30
N TYR A 466 -2.89 11.10 -20.42
CA TYR A 466 -2.75 9.64 -20.25
C TYR A 466 -3.49 8.84 -21.32
N THR A 467 -4.59 9.35 -21.88
CA THR A 467 -5.25 8.70 -23.02
C THR A 467 -4.38 8.76 -24.28
N GLN A 468 -3.60 9.83 -24.48
CA GLN A 468 -2.61 9.91 -25.56
C GLN A 468 -1.43 8.95 -25.37
N LYS A 469 -0.99 8.76 -24.11
CA LYS A 469 0.14 7.88 -23.74
C LYS A 469 -0.20 6.39 -23.76
N ALA A 470 -1.46 6.03 -23.53
CA ALA A 470 -1.91 4.65 -23.40
C ALA A 470 -3.38 4.46 -23.88
N PRO A 471 -3.69 4.79 -25.15
CA PRO A 471 -5.06 4.83 -25.67
C PRO A 471 -5.78 3.47 -25.68
N GLN A 472 -5.04 2.37 -25.63
CA GLN A 472 -5.60 1.01 -25.56
C GLN A 472 -6.20 0.69 -24.18
N VAL A 473 -5.76 1.37 -23.10
CA VAL A 473 -6.26 1.15 -21.73
C VAL A 473 -7.75 1.46 -21.67
N SER A 474 -8.52 0.67 -20.89
CA SER A 474 -9.98 0.84 -20.82
C SER A 474 -10.38 2.26 -20.41
N THR A 475 -11.44 2.79 -21.01
CA THR A 475 -11.92 4.16 -20.73
C THR A 475 -12.31 4.35 -19.26
N PRO A 476 -13.02 3.41 -18.59
CA PRO A 476 -13.24 3.47 -17.15
C PRO A 476 -11.95 3.58 -16.33
N THR A 477 -10.90 2.80 -16.68
CA THR A 477 -9.60 2.84 -15.99
C THR A 477 -8.89 4.19 -16.16
N LEU A 478 -8.90 4.75 -17.38
CA LEU A 478 -8.32 6.07 -17.64
C LEU A 478 -9.05 7.17 -16.86
N VAL A 479 -10.38 7.14 -16.82
CA VAL A 479 -11.19 8.10 -16.06
C VAL A 479 -10.98 7.93 -14.54
N GLU A 480 -10.95 6.70 -14.01
CA GLU A 480 -10.64 6.42 -12.60
C GLU A 480 -9.26 7.00 -12.21
N ALA A 481 -8.23 6.69 -12.99
CA ALA A 481 -6.87 7.15 -12.75
C ALA A 481 -6.77 8.69 -12.81
N ALA A 482 -7.32 9.33 -13.84
CA ALA A 482 -7.28 10.78 -14.00
C ALA A 482 -8.06 11.51 -12.89
N ARG A 483 -9.22 10.99 -12.47
CA ARG A 483 -9.99 11.53 -11.34
C ARG A 483 -9.22 11.42 -10.02
N ASN A 484 -8.59 10.28 -9.77
CA ASN A 484 -7.77 10.08 -8.58
C ASN A 484 -6.54 11.00 -8.57
N LEU A 485 -5.85 11.16 -9.70
CA LEU A 485 -4.75 12.12 -9.85
C LEU A 485 -5.19 13.57 -9.65
N GLY A 486 -6.41 13.92 -10.06
CA GLY A 486 -7.01 15.22 -9.77
C GLY A 486 -7.07 15.54 -8.28
N ARG A 487 -7.51 14.56 -7.49
CA ARG A 487 -7.60 14.66 -6.01
C ARG A 487 -6.24 14.77 -5.34
N VAL A 488 -5.17 14.25 -5.94
CA VAL A 488 -3.79 14.46 -5.44
C VAL A 488 -3.45 15.95 -5.48
N GLY A 489 -3.89 16.69 -6.50
CA GLY A 489 -3.77 18.15 -6.54
C GLY A 489 -4.44 18.82 -5.33
N THR A 490 -5.68 18.43 -5.03
CA THR A 490 -6.46 18.92 -3.88
C THR A 490 -5.80 18.61 -2.53
N LYS A 491 -5.17 17.44 -2.39
CA LYS A 491 -4.55 16.98 -1.14
C LYS A 491 -3.13 17.47 -0.93
N CYS A 492 -2.36 17.68 -1.99
CA CYS A 492 -0.92 17.91 -1.90
C CYS A 492 -0.49 19.32 -2.35
N CYS A 493 -1.14 19.96 -3.32
CA CYS A 493 -0.66 21.27 -3.82
C CYS A 493 -0.91 22.41 -2.83
N THR A 494 -1.87 22.26 -1.92
CA THR A 494 -2.14 23.19 -0.81
C THR A 494 -1.16 23.07 0.36
N LEU A 495 -0.28 22.05 0.36
CA LEU A 495 0.75 21.86 1.38
C LEU A 495 1.96 22.80 1.17
N PRO A 496 2.75 23.04 2.23
CA PRO A 496 4.08 23.66 2.13
C PRO A 496 4.96 23.00 1.05
N GLU A 497 5.79 23.78 0.34
CA GLU A 497 6.53 23.30 -0.85
C GLU A 497 7.40 22.06 -0.59
N ASP A 498 8.01 21.96 0.59
CA ASP A 498 8.81 20.83 1.07
C ASP A 498 7.99 19.55 1.30
N GLN A 499 6.69 19.68 1.55
CA GLN A 499 5.77 18.54 1.75
C GLN A 499 5.05 18.10 0.46
N ARG A 500 5.04 18.93 -0.59
CA ARG A 500 4.35 18.64 -1.85
C ARG A 500 4.91 17.39 -2.53
N LEU A 501 6.23 17.26 -2.63
CA LEU A 501 6.88 16.14 -3.31
C LEU A 501 6.56 14.76 -2.67
N PRO A 502 6.83 14.52 -1.38
CA PRO A 502 6.51 13.23 -0.76
C PRO A 502 5.01 12.92 -0.85
N CYS A 503 4.13 13.91 -0.63
CA CYS A 503 2.68 13.72 -0.76
C CYS A 503 2.28 13.27 -2.19
N VAL A 504 2.76 13.97 -3.23
CA VAL A 504 2.38 13.64 -4.62
C VAL A 504 2.90 12.28 -5.04
N GLU A 505 4.18 11.94 -4.78
CA GLU A 505 4.73 10.65 -5.23
C GLU A 505 4.18 9.45 -4.45
N ASP A 506 3.82 9.59 -3.17
CA ASP A 506 3.19 8.50 -2.40
C ASP A 506 1.82 8.14 -3.01
N TYR A 507 0.93 9.12 -3.24
CA TYR A 507 -0.36 8.88 -3.89
C TYR A 507 -0.20 8.43 -5.36
N LEU A 508 0.73 9.01 -6.11
CA LEU A 508 0.96 8.66 -7.51
C LEU A 508 1.47 7.21 -7.65
N SER A 509 2.31 6.74 -6.72
CA SER A 509 2.75 5.34 -6.66
C SER A 509 1.58 4.38 -6.43
N ALA A 510 0.65 4.76 -5.54
CA ALA A 510 -0.56 3.99 -5.25
C ALA A 510 -1.52 3.94 -6.47
N ILE A 511 -1.74 5.08 -7.15
CA ILE A 511 -2.62 5.16 -8.34
C ILE A 511 -2.02 4.41 -9.54
N LEU A 512 -0.73 4.60 -9.83
CA LEU A 512 -0.06 3.86 -10.91
C LEU A 512 -0.05 2.35 -10.63
N ASN A 513 0.04 1.94 -9.36
CA ASN A 513 -0.12 0.54 -9.00
C ASN A 513 -1.52 -0.01 -9.31
N ARG A 514 -2.59 0.74 -9.01
CA ARG A 514 -3.97 0.37 -9.40
C ARG A 514 -4.11 0.20 -10.91
N VAL A 515 -3.53 1.11 -11.70
CA VAL A 515 -3.50 0.98 -13.18
C VAL A 515 -2.77 -0.30 -13.61
N CYS A 516 -1.60 -0.59 -13.03
CA CYS A 516 -0.85 -1.80 -13.36
C CYS A 516 -1.59 -3.10 -13.04
N LEU A 517 -2.29 -3.17 -11.90
CA LEU A 517 -3.05 -4.36 -11.51
C LEU A 517 -4.24 -4.62 -12.44
N LEU A 518 -4.98 -3.57 -12.82
CA LEU A 518 -6.06 -3.67 -13.80
C LEU A 518 -5.53 -4.07 -15.19
N HIS A 519 -4.38 -3.55 -15.59
CA HIS A 519 -3.71 -3.87 -16.85
C HIS A 519 -3.16 -5.29 -16.89
N GLU A 520 -2.64 -5.83 -15.78
CA GLU A 520 -2.13 -7.21 -15.75
C GLU A 520 -3.25 -8.25 -15.86
N LYS A 521 -4.46 -7.94 -15.36
CA LYS A 521 -5.66 -8.77 -15.59
C LYS A 521 -6.12 -8.74 -17.05
N THR A 522 -5.91 -7.62 -17.77
CA THR A 522 -6.27 -7.45 -19.18
C THR A 522 -5.20 -6.66 -19.95
N PRO A 523 -4.08 -7.28 -20.36
CA PRO A 523 -2.96 -6.56 -20.98
C PRO A 523 -3.32 -6.05 -22.38
N VAL A 524 -3.24 -4.73 -22.59
CA VAL A 524 -3.67 -4.06 -23.84
C VAL A 524 -2.64 -3.12 -24.47
N SER A 525 -1.49 -2.90 -23.83
CA SER A 525 -0.46 -1.95 -24.26
C SER A 525 0.91 -2.37 -23.73
N GLU A 526 1.87 -2.57 -24.63
CA GLU A 526 3.25 -2.97 -24.28
C GLU A 526 3.98 -1.88 -23.49
N HIS A 527 3.71 -0.60 -23.78
CA HIS A 527 4.27 0.53 -23.06
C HIS A 527 3.86 0.55 -21.58
N VAL A 528 2.58 0.29 -21.30
CA VAL A 528 2.09 0.16 -19.92
C VAL A 528 2.67 -1.08 -19.25
N THR A 529 2.72 -2.23 -19.95
CA THR A 529 3.36 -3.45 -19.44
C THR A 529 4.81 -3.17 -19.01
N LYS A 530 5.61 -2.53 -19.87
CA LYS A 530 7.01 -2.16 -19.60
C LYS A 530 7.17 -1.28 -18.35
N CYS A 531 6.31 -0.30 -18.14
CA CYS A 531 6.36 0.54 -16.94
C CYS A 531 5.85 -0.16 -15.68
N CYS A 532 4.97 -1.16 -15.81
CA CYS A 532 4.39 -1.90 -14.69
C CYS A 532 5.28 -3.04 -14.18
N SER A 533 5.87 -3.82 -15.10
CA SER A 533 6.77 -4.96 -14.81
C SER A 533 8.24 -4.57 -14.70
N GLY A 534 8.59 -3.33 -15.05
CA GLY A 534 9.91 -2.75 -14.81
C GLY A 534 10.18 -2.46 -13.32
N SER A 535 11.16 -1.61 -13.04
CA SER A 535 11.54 -1.26 -11.66
C SER A 535 10.44 -0.47 -10.94
N LEU A 536 9.99 -0.95 -9.76
CA LEU A 536 8.98 -0.28 -8.91
C LEU A 536 9.22 1.23 -8.76
N VAL A 537 10.46 1.59 -8.44
CA VAL A 537 10.86 2.98 -8.15
C VAL A 537 11.02 3.83 -9.42
N GLU A 538 11.15 3.19 -10.58
CA GLU A 538 11.16 3.87 -11.89
C GLU A 538 9.78 3.92 -12.55
N ARG A 539 8.76 3.29 -11.95
CA ARG A 539 7.39 3.26 -12.50
C ARG A 539 6.89 4.68 -12.77
N ARG A 540 7.01 5.60 -11.80
CA ARG A 540 6.59 6.99 -11.95
C ARG A 540 7.36 7.72 -13.07
N PRO A 541 8.71 7.76 -13.08
CA PRO A 541 9.47 8.26 -14.22
C PRO A 541 9.09 7.64 -15.57
N CYS A 542 8.86 6.32 -15.63
CA CYS A 542 8.50 5.62 -16.87
C CYS A 542 7.16 6.11 -17.43
N PHE A 543 6.11 6.18 -16.60
CA PHE A 543 4.81 6.72 -17.03
C PHE A 543 4.88 8.21 -17.41
N SER A 544 5.69 9.01 -16.69
CA SER A 544 5.96 10.41 -17.07
C SER A 544 6.64 10.51 -18.45
N ALA A 545 7.58 9.62 -18.75
CA ALA A 545 8.37 9.61 -19.98
C ALA A 545 7.66 9.03 -21.23
N LEU A 546 6.51 8.33 -21.08
CA LEU A 546 5.72 7.88 -22.24
C LEU A 546 5.35 9.07 -23.16
N THR A 547 5.49 8.91 -24.47
CA THR A 547 5.00 9.89 -25.45
C THR A 547 3.59 9.53 -25.92
N VAL A 548 3.05 10.25 -26.92
CA VAL A 548 1.90 9.76 -27.68
C VAL A 548 2.25 8.39 -28.26
N ASP A 549 1.33 7.44 -28.17
CA ASP A 549 1.51 6.10 -28.74
C ASP A 549 1.29 6.14 -30.27
N GLU A 550 2.40 6.17 -31.02
CA GLU A 550 2.41 6.16 -32.49
C GLU A 550 2.07 4.78 -33.10
N THR A 551 2.00 3.70 -32.29
CA THR A 551 1.58 2.37 -32.75
C THR A 551 0.06 2.19 -32.71
N TYR A 552 -0.64 3.07 -32.00
CA TYR A 552 -2.09 3.00 -31.83
C TYR A 552 -2.85 3.38 -33.11
N VAL A 553 -3.64 2.45 -33.62
CA VAL A 553 -4.63 2.71 -34.67
C VAL A 553 -5.83 3.42 -34.05
N PRO A 554 -6.17 4.65 -34.47
CA PRO A 554 -7.27 5.40 -33.87
C PRO A 554 -8.62 4.66 -33.97
N LYS A 555 -9.37 4.65 -32.86
CA LYS A 555 -10.68 4.03 -32.78
C LYS A 555 -11.66 4.72 -33.72
N GLU A 556 -12.50 3.96 -34.41
CA GLU A 556 -13.55 4.52 -35.26
C GLU A 556 -14.49 5.45 -34.47
N PHE A 557 -14.92 6.55 -35.08
CA PHE A 557 -15.89 7.45 -34.47
C PHE A 557 -17.27 6.78 -34.42
N LYS A 558 -17.74 6.45 -33.21
CA LYS A 558 -19.11 5.97 -32.98
C LYS A 558 -19.96 7.10 -32.43
N ALA A 559 -21.00 7.50 -33.16
CA ALA A 559 -21.89 8.59 -32.76
C ALA A 559 -22.62 8.30 -31.44
N GLU A 560 -22.95 7.04 -31.17
CA GLU A 560 -23.56 6.56 -29.92
C GLU A 560 -22.74 6.97 -28.68
N THR A 561 -21.40 6.93 -28.76
CA THR A 561 -20.49 7.34 -27.67
C THR A 561 -20.62 8.81 -27.29
N PHE A 562 -21.12 9.64 -28.21
CA PHE A 562 -21.35 11.07 -28.04
C PHE A 562 -22.84 11.43 -28.04
N THR A 563 -23.72 10.42 -28.03
CA THR A 563 -25.18 10.59 -27.92
C THR A 563 -25.58 10.51 -26.46
N PHE A 564 -26.36 11.49 -26.01
CA PHE A 564 -26.84 11.60 -24.65
C PHE A 564 -28.36 11.70 -24.65
N HIS A 565 -28.99 11.27 -23.56
CA HIS A 565 -30.43 11.31 -23.38
C HIS A 565 -30.78 12.21 -22.19
N SER A 566 -32.07 12.47 -21.96
CA SER A 566 -32.53 13.36 -20.89
C SER A 566 -32.20 12.86 -19.47
N ASP A 567 -31.87 11.57 -19.32
CA ASP A 567 -31.42 10.94 -18.07
C ASP A 567 -30.19 11.63 -17.48
N ILE A 568 -29.25 12.09 -18.30
CA ILE A 568 -28.05 12.79 -17.82
C ILE A 568 -28.39 14.05 -17.02
N CYS A 569 -29.55 14.66 -17.24
CA CYS A 569 -29.95 15.89 -16.58
C CYS A 569 -30.31 15.68 -15.09
N THR A 570 -30.80 14.51 -14.71
CA THR A 570 -31.16 14.18 -13.32
C THR A 570 -30.01 13.54 -12.52
N LEU A 571 -28.94 13.09 -13.18
CA LEU A 571 -27.79 12.48 -12.50
C LEU A 571 -27.11 13.44 -11.49
N PRO A 572 -26.51 12.92 -10.41
CA PRO A 572 -25.60 13.68 -9.54
C PRO A 572 -24.44 14.30 -10.32
N GLU A 573 -23.95 15.46 -9.89
CA GLU A 573 -22.90 16.20 -10.63
C GLU A 573 -21.61 15.37 -10.83
N LYS A 574 -21.24 14.55 -9.85
CA LYS A 574 -20.12 13.60 -9.96
C LYS A 574 -20.28 12.62 -11.13
N GLU A 575 -21.50 12.15 -11.39
CA GLU A 575 -21.80 11.21 -12.48
C GLU A 575 -21.88 11.92 -13.83
N LYS A 576 -22.45 13.13 -13.87
CA LYS A 576 -22.39 14.04 -15.04
C LYS A 576 -20.93 14.29 -15.46
N GLN A 577 -20.04 14.53 -14.50
CA GLN A 577 -18.60 14.68 -14.75
C GLN A 577 -17.96 13.40 -15.29
N ILE A 578 -18.27 12.23 -14.73
CA ILE A 578 -17.76 10.93 -15.22
C ILE A 578 -18.23 10.66 -16.66
N LYS A 579 -19.49 10.97 -16.99
CA LYS A 579 -20.03 10.86 -18.36
C LYS A 579 -19.29 11.81 -19.33
N LYS A 580 -19.10 13.08 -18.96
CA LYS A 580 -18.28 14.07 -19.72
C LYS A 580 -16.85 13.60 -19.95
N GLN A 581 -16.20 13.06 -18.91
CA GLN A 581 -14.83 12.54 -18.97
C GLN A 581 -14.73 11.27 -19.82
N THR A 582 -15.73 10.39 -19.77
CA THR A 582 -15.83 9.21 -20.64
C THR A 582 -15.84 9.62 -22.12
N ALA A 583 -16.67 10.61 -22.48
CA ALA A 583 -16.70 11.15 -23.83
C ALA A 583 -15.36 11.80 -24.25
N LEU A 584 -14.72 12.58 -23.37
CA LEU A 584 -13.40 13.18 -23.63
C LEU A 584 -12.33 12.13 -23.92
N ALA A 585 -12.26 11.05 -23.13
CA ALA A 585 -11.30 9.97 -23.36
C ALA A 585 -11.59 9.24 -24.69
N GLU A 586 -12.85 8.96 -25.01
CA GLU A 586 -13.22 8.35 -26.29
C GLU A 586 -12.93 9.27 -27.49
N LEU A 587 -13.03 10.59 -27.32
CA LEU A 587 -12.64 11.58 -28.31
C LEU A 587 -11.15 11.53 -28.62
N VAL A 588 -10.31 11.49 -27.57
CA VAL A 588 -8.85 11.35 -27.72
C VAL A 588 -8.48 9.98 -28.30
N LYS A 589 -9.24 8.92 -28.00
CA LYS A 589 -9.07 7.61 -28.65
C LYS A 589 -9.43 7.60 -30.13
N HIS A 590 -10.34 8.47 -30.57
CA HIS A 590 -10.63 8.67 -31.99
C HIS A 590 -9.59 9.58 -32.67
N LYS A 591 -9.09 10.60 -31.95
CA LYS A 591 -8.15 11.61 -32.47
C LYS A 591 -7.00 11.84 -31.46
N PRO A 592 -6.01 10.93 -31.37
CA PRO A 592 -4.96 11.01 -30.35
C PRO A 592 -4.04 12.23 -30.53
N LYS A 593 -3.98 12.79 -31.74
CA LYS A 593 -3.17 13.97 -32.09
C LYS A 593 -3.97 15.29 -32.09
N ALA A 594 -5.19 15.30 -31.53
CA ALA A 594 -5.95 16.54 -31.37
C ALA A 594 -5.21 17.54 -30.47
N THR A 595 -5.22 18.82 -30.85
CA THR A 595 -4.57 19.88 -30.06
C THR A 595 -5.40 20.26 -28.82
N GLU A 596 -4.80 20.99 -27.87
CA GLU A 596 -5.53 21.48 -26.69
C GLU A 596 -6.71 22.38 -27.10
N GLU A 597 -6.54 23.19 -28.15
CA GLU A 597 -7.58 24.06 -28.70
C GLU A 597 -8.73 23.27 -29.33
N GLN A 598 -8.44 22.21 -30.09
CA GLN A 598 -9.46 21.34 -30.69
C GLN A 598 -10.26 20.63 -29.60
N LEU A 599 -9.58 20.04 -28.61
CA LEU A 599 -10.22 19.36 -27.48
C LEU A 599 -11.05 20.32 -26.62
N LYS A 600 -10.54 21.54 -26.37
CA LYS A 600 -11.26 22.60 -25.66
C LYS A 600 -12.52 23.05 -26.41
N THR A 601 -12.43 23.19 -27.73
CA THR A 601 -13.57 23.54 -28.59
C THR A 601 -14.66 22.48 -28.50
N VAL A 602 -14.31 21.21 -28.74
CA VAL A 602 -15.27 20.09 -28.66
C VAL A 602 -15.90 19.98 -27.27
N MET A 603 -15.12 20.11 -26.19
CA MET A 603 -15.66 20.05 -24.83
C MET A 603 -16.52 21.27 -24.45
N GLY A 604 -16.26 22.43 -25.06
CA GLY A 604 -17.10 23.63 -24.94
C GLY A 604 -18.47 23.42 -25.59
N ASP A 605 -18.48 23.02 -26.86
CA ASP A 605 -19.69 22.63 -27.60
C ASP A 605 -20.49 21.56 -26.86
N PHE A 606 -19.80 20.56 -26.31
CA PHE A 606 -20.41 19.49 -25.52
C PHE A 606 -21.07 19.99 -24.24
N ALA A 607 -20.40 20.88 -23.50
CA ALA A 607 -20.97 21.49 -22.30
C ALA A 607 -22.18 22.39 -22.61
N GLN A 608 -22.11 23.17 -23.70
CA GLN A 608 -23.20 24.04 -24.16
C GLN A 608 -24.42 23.24 -24.61
N PHE A 609 -24.22 22.13 -25.33
CA PHE A 609 -25.29 21.19 -25.71
C PHE A 609 -26.03 20.65 -24.47
N LEU A 610 -25.29 20.12 -23.49
CA LEU A 610 -25.89 19.60 -22.26
C LEU A 610 -26.63 20.69 -21.46
N ASP A 611 -26.05 21.88 -21.33
CA ASP A 611 -26.70 23.00 -20.64
C ASP A 611 -28.01 23.43 -21.34
N THR A 612 -27.98 23.49 -22.66
CA THR A 612 -29.13 23.86 -23.50
C THR A 612 -30.25 22.82 -23.39
N CYS A 613 -29.95 21.55 -23.65
CA CYS A 613 -30.99 20.50 -23.64
C CYS A 613 -31.46 20.10 -22.25
N CYS A 614 -30.67 20.25 -21.19
CA CYS A 614 -31.17 20.06 -19.83
C CYS A 614 -32.07 21.20 -19.32
N LYS A 615 -32.04 22.38 -19.97
CA LYS A 615 -32.94 23.52 -19.72
C LYS A 615 -34.15 23.58 -20.67
N ALA A 616 -34.18 22.76 -21.72
CA ALA A 616 -35.30 22.69 -22.65
C ALA A 616 -36.59 22.18 -21.96
N ALA A 617 -37.74 22.69 -22.42
CA ALA A 617 -39.05 22.25 -21.93
C ALA A 617 -39.35 20.79 -22.32
N ASP A 618 -39.02 20.43 -23.56
CA ASP A 618 -38.93 19.05 -24.03
C ASP A 618 -37.46 18.69 -24.18
N LYS A 619 -36.95 17.91 -23.23
CA LYS A 619 -35.54 17.51 -23.18
C LYS A 619 -35.25 16.46 -24.25
N ASP A 620 -36.08 15.42 -24.36
CA ASP A 620 -35.85 14.31 -25.27
C ASP A 620 -35.81 14.77 -26.73
N THR A 621 -36.74 15.63 -27.13
CA THR A 621 -36.73 16.25 -28.47
C THR A 621 -35.49 17.14 -28.69
N CYS A 622 -35.00 17.85 -27.67
CA CYS A 622 -33.76 18.61 -27.79
C CYS A 622 -32.55 17.69 -27.97
N PHE A 623 -32.40 16.66 -27.13
CA PHE A 623 -31.31 15.69 -27.21
C PHE A 623 -31.29 14.96 -28.56
N SER A 624 -32.45 14.55 -29.09
CA SER A 624 -32.54 13.89 -30.40
C SER A 624 -32.24 14.81 -31.58
N THR A 625 -32.48 16.11 -31.45
CA THR A 625 -32.30 17.10 -32.54
C THR A 625 -30.90 17.71 -32.54
N GLU A 626 -30.40 18.13 -31.38
CA GLU A 626 -29.09 18.79 -31.26
C GLU A 626 -27.92 17.81 -31.11
N GLY A 627 -28.17 16.56 -30.71
CA GLY A 627 -27.14 15.51 -30.62
C GLY A 627 -26.42 15.25 -31.96
N PRO A 628 -27.15 15.04 -33.07
CA PRO A 628 -26.54 14.93 -34.41
C PRO A 628 -25.77 16.19 -34.86
N ASN A 629 -26.25 17.38 -34.50
CA ASN A 629 -25.58 18.65 -34.80
C ASN A 629 -24.24 18.74 -34.04
N LEU A 630 -24.24 18.42 -32.75
CA LEU A 630 -23.04 18.33 -31.93
C LEU A 630 -22.04 17.34 -32.52
N VAL A 631 -22.46 16.12 -32.87
CA VAL A 631 -21.60 15.11 -33.52
C VAL A 631 -20.93 15.65 -34.79
N THR A 632 -21.64 16.44 -35.58
CA THR A 632 -21.09 17.07 -36.79
C THR A 632 -20.04 18.13 -36.44
N ARG A 633 -20.35 19.07 -35.54
CA ARG A 633 -19.39 20.10 -35.06
C ARG A 633 -18.14 19.48 -34.45
N CYS A 634 -18.28 18.40 -33.66
CA CYS A 634 -17.16 17.67 -33.08
C CYS A 634 -16.24 17.08 -34.15
N LYS A 635 -16.78 16.56 -35.27
CA LYS A 635 -15.98 16.04 -36.38
C LYS A 635 -15.26 17.16 -37.14
N GLU A 636 -15.93 18.30 -37.35
CA GLU A 636 -15.36 19.48 -38.02
C GLU A 636 -14.22 20.11 -37.20
N ALA A 637 -14.40 20.26 -35.88
CA ALA A 637 -13.38 20.76 -34.97
C ALA A 637 -12.16 19.82 -34.82
N LEU A 638 -12.30 18.57 -35.24
CA LEU A 638 -11.25 17.54 -35.21
C LEU A 638 -10.73 17.15 -36.61
N ALA A 639 -11.16 17.85 -37.66
CA ALA A 639 -10.59 17.73 -39.00
C ALA A 639 -9.17 18.30 -39.04
#